data_AF-A0A3D1IUT5-F1
#
_entry.id   AF-A0A3D1IUT5-F1
#
_cell.length_a   1.000
_cell.length_b   1.000
_cell.length_c   1.000
_cell.angle_alpha   90.00
_cell.angle_beta   90.00
_cell.angle_gamma   90.00
#
_symmetry.space_group_name_H-M   'P 1'
#
loop_
_entity.id
_entity.type
_entity.pdbx_description
1 polymer ?
#
loop_
_entity_poly.entity_id
_entity_poly.type
_entity_poly.pdbx_seq_one_letter_code
_entity_poly.pdbx_strand_id
1 'polypeptide(L)'
;MGWWIPTAFLAGLILMYFQLPATVWLAGMVIWIAAGYGYAVIGAIAAVVLGVVIGLPALVLTIKPLRRSLISPHILDLFKRILPQMSGTERDALEAGTTWWDADLFSGRPDWDKLLKLPPPKLSEEEHAFLHHEVDQLCDMVNDWESTQVWQDLPPHAWQFLKVKRFLGMIIPKKYGGKEFSAYMHSQVVMKLSTRCSALAVSVMVPNSLGPAELLLHYGTDEQKDYYLPRLAAGIDVPCFALTSPYAGSDAAAIPDVGVVCKGFFDGKETLGLRVTWDKRYITLGPVATVLGLAFRTHDPDYLLGTESEPGITCALIPVKHEGVIIGRRHWPLNAVFQNGPTSGTEVFIPIDWVIGGPAQIGKGWRMLMECLAAGRAISLPSSNVGMAKMAVRGTSAYAAVRRQFRTAIGKFEGVQEALARMGGNLYMMDATRKLSALAVDLGEKPAVISAIAKYHVTERGRLVVNDGMDVLGGKGICMGPSNFLARAYQQIPIAITVEGANILTRCLIIFGQGAIRCHPYVLKEMHATAEGDRTRAVTDFDAAFFGHVGFVFANVARSLAYGLSGGLLASAPSAAAPEMRTYYRAVGRLSAAFALMTDLSMFVLGGSLKRRERISARLGDILSQMYLISATLKRYEDDGRPVHDAPYAHWSVQDALLQAQQALIGVLENFPNRLLAGLVRLLVFPFGLPHRNPSDALSSQVADAMQTPGESRERLLADTFVQGDISDPVSCAEMALALLPQVEAIEKRLRPAIRRGTLPPMPQSLIAMQDWITHCASLGMINPDERRTMADFARFTDVSVHVDDFPQDLNAASDLMKRQHAANRSYTLTV
;
A
#
# COMPACT_ATOMS: atom_id res chain seq x y z
N MET A 1 12.01 -36.76 43.12
CA MET A 1 11.29 -37.27 41.93
C MET A 1 10.58 -36.17 41.14
N GLY A 2 9.84 -35.25 41.77
CA GLY A 2 8.99 -34.27 41.06
C GLY A 2 9.67 -33.25 40.14
N TRP A 3 11.00 -33.08 40.18
CA TRP A 3 11.71 -32.09 39.38
C TRP A 3 12.28 -32.63 38.06
N TRP A 4 12.53 -33.94 37.93
CA TRP A 4 13.25 -34.53 36.79
C TRP A 4 12.46 -34.47 35.47
N ILE A 5 11.13 -34.61 35.52
CA ILE A 5 10.26 -34.48 34.35
C ILE A 5 10.06 -33.01 33.97
N PRO A 6 9.73 -32.10 34.92
CA PRO A 6 9.65 -30.67 34.61
C PRO A 6 10.94 -30.06 34.07
N THR A 7 12.11 -30.49 34.54
CA THR A 7 13.39 -30.00 33.99
C THR A 7 13.61 -30.45 32.55
N ALA A 8 13.23 -31.69 32.19
CA ALA A 8 13.26 -32.13 30.80
C ALA A 8 12.31 -31.32 29.92
N PHE A 9 11.09 -31.05 30.41
CA PHE A 9 10.12 -30.25 29.68
C PHE A 9 10.60 -28.82 29.46
N LEU A 10 11.12 -28.17 30.51
CA LEU A 10 11.67 -26.81 30.42
C LEU A 10 12.91 -26.76 29.50
N ALA A 11 13.83 -27.71 29.63
CA ALA A 11 14.98 -27.82 28.75
C ALA A 11 14.54 -28.01 27.29
N GLY A 12 13.57 -28.90 27.04
CA GLY A 12 12.97 -29.09 25.72
C GLY A 12 12.38 -27.82 25.15
N LEU A 13 11.61 -27.05 25.94
CA LEU A 13 11.07 -25.76 25.52
C LEU A 13 12.16 -24.75 25.18
N ILE A 14 13.26 -24.70 25.94
CA ILE A 14 14.41 -23.83 25.66
C ILE A 14 15.09 -24.24 24.35
N LEU A 15 15.34 -25.54 24.17
CA LEU A 15 15.95 -26.07 22.95
C LEU A 15 15.08 -25.79 21.71
N MET A 16 13.76 -25.91 21.83
CA MET A 16 12.80 -25.54 20.79
C MET A 16 12.84 -24.03 20.52
N TYR A 17 12.74 -23.20 21.56
CA TYR A 17 12.69 -21.74 21.45
C TYR A 17 13.87 -21.16 20.64
N PHE A 18 15.07 -21.67 20.90
CA PHE A 18 16.30 -21.27 20.20
C PHE A 18 16.57 -22.05 18.90
N GLN A 19 15.70 -23.00 18.53
CA GLN A 19 15.84 -23.84 17.33
C GLN A 19 17.22 -24.52 17.25
N LEU A 20 17.70 -25.06 18.38
CA LEU A 20 19.04 -25.64 18.49
C LEU A 20 19.18 -26.94 17.67
N PRO A 21 20.39 -27.25 17.16
CA PRO A 21 20.60 -28.40 16.29
C PRO A 21 20.36 -29.73 17.00
N ALA A 22 20.01 -30.77 16.23
CA ALA A 22 19.68 -32.11 16.73
C ALA A 22 20.79 -32.75 17.60
N THR A 23 22.06 -32.39 17.38
CA THR A 23 23.18 -32.84 18.21
C THR A 23 23.08 -32.36 19.66
N VAL A 24 22.62 -31.13 19.87
CA VAL A 24 22.40 -30.56 21.22
C VAL A 24 21.20 -31.23 21.88
N TRP A 25 20.15 -31.55 21.11
CA TRP A 25 19.02 -32.35 21.60
C TRP A 25 19.46 -33.74 22.06
N LEU A 26 20.24 -34.45 21.25
CA LEU A 26 20.77 -35.77 21.59
C LEU A 26 21.65 -35.72 22.85
N ALA A 27 22.57 -34.75 22.93
CA ALA A 27 23.40 -34.56 24.10
C ALA A 27 22.56 -34.27 25.35
N GLY A 28 21.57 -33.38 25.25
CA GLY A 28 20.65 -33.07 26.34
C GLY A 28 19.83 -34.28 26.80
N MET A 29 19.35 -35.11 25.87
CA MET A 29 18.65 -36.36 26.18
C MET A 29 19.55 -37.37 26.90
N VAL A 30 20.78 -37.55 26.43
CA VAL A 30 21.76 -38.43 27.07
C VAL A 30 22.07 -37.96 28.50
N ILE A 31 22.31 -36.66 28.68
CA ILE A 31 22.55 -36.06 30.01
C ILE A 31 21.32 -36.24 30.91
N TRP A 32 20.11 -36.04 30.40
CA TRP A 32 18.88 -36.18 31.19
C TRP A 32 18.62 -37.61 31.65
N ILE A 33 18.84 -38.60 30.78
CA ILE A 33 18.74 -40.04 31.12
C ILE A 33 19.82 -40.41 32.13
N ALA A 34 21.07 -39.99 31.90
CA ALA A 34 22.19 -40.25 32.81
C ALA A 34 21.97 -39.63 34.19
N ALA A 35 21.45 -38.39 34.24
CA ALA A 35 21.10 -37.72 35.50
C ALA A 35 19.95 -38.45 36.22
N GLY A 36 18.93 -38.91 35.48
CA GLY A 36 17.83 -39.68 36.05
C GLY A 36 18.32 -40.98 36.71
N TYR A 37 19.24 -41.68 36.06
CA TYR A 37 19.86 -42.89 36.60
C TYR A 37 20.79 -42.57 37.77
N GLY A 38 21.67 -41.58 37.63
CA GLY A 38 22.66 -41.20 38.66
C GLY A 38 22.05 -40.68 39.96
N TYR A 39 20.91 -39.97 39.89
CA TYR A 39 20.16 -39.52 41.07
C TYR A 39 19.11 -40.54 41.56
N ALA A 40 19.15 -41.77 41.05
CA ALA A 40 18.21 -42.85 41.39
C ALA A 40 16.72 -42.48 41.20
N VAL A 41 16.42 -41.58 40.26
CA VAL A 41 15.05 -41.21 39.88
C VAL A 41 14.43 -42.30 39.00
N ILE A 42 15.25 -42.96 38.17
CA ILE A 42 14.87 -44.09 37.34
C ILE A 42 15.83 -45.27 37.56
N GLY A 43 15.30 -46.50 37.51
CA GLY A 43 16.11 -47.72 37.59
C GLY A 43 16.84 -48.05 36.29
N ALA A 44 17.77 -49.01 36.33
CA ALA A 44 18.56 -49.43 35.17
C ALA A 44 17.70 -49.87 33.96
N ILE A 45 16.62 -50.62 34.21
CA ILE A 45 15.68 -51.05 33.17
C ILE A 45 15.04 -49.84 32.49
N ALA A 46 14.56 -48.88 33.26
CA ALA A 46 13.95 -47.66 32.73
C ALA A 46 14.95 -46.81 31.94
N ALA A 47 16.21 -46.72 32.38
CA ALA A 47 17.27 -46.03 31.63
C ALA A 47 17.56 -46.70 30.28
N VAL A 48 17.63 -48.03 30.23
CA VAL A 48 17.80 -48.80 28.98
C VAL A 48 16.59 -48.60 28.07
N VAL A 49 15.37 -48.70 28.60
CA VAL A 49 14.14 -48.49 27.82
C VAL A 49 14.10 -47.06 27.25
N LEU A 50 14.42 -46.03 28.02
CA LEU A 50 14.48 -44.65 27.52
C LEU A 50 15.59 -44.47 26.47
N GLY A 51 16.75 -45.10 26.67
CA GLY A 51 17.83 -45.10 25.69
C GLY A 51 17.44 -45.75 24.36
N VAL A 52 16.67 -46.84 24.40
CA VAL A 52 16.20 -47.55 23.20
C VAL A 52 15.02 -46.84 22.54
N VAL A 53 14.01 -46.44 23.32
CA VAL A 53 12.75 -45.88 22.79
C VAL A 53 12.90 -44.42 22.36
N ILE A 54 13.75 -43.65 23.03
CA ILE A 54 13.93 -42.21 22.76
C ILE A 54 15.31 -41.94 22.18
N GLY A 55 16.35 -42.52 22.80
CA GLY A 55 17.75 -42.29 22.39
C GLY A 55 18.09 -42.80 20.99
N LEU A 56 17.70 -44.03 20.64
CA LEU A 56 17.97 -44.58 19.30
C LEU A 56 17.26 -43.81 18.18
N PRO A 57 15.94 -43.49 18.25
CA PRO A 57 15.31 -42.64 17.25
C PRO A 57 15.96 -41.25 17.16
N ALA A 58 16.29 -40.62 18.29
CA ALA A 58 16.97 -39.33 18.31
C ALA A 58 18.36 -39.40 17.65
N LEU A 59 19.10 -40.50 17.85
CA LEU A 59 20.38 -40.76 17.20
C LEU A 59 20.21 -40.87 15.68
N VAL A 60 19.21 -41.63 15.21
CA VAL A 60 18.89 -41.77 13.78
C VAL A 60 18.54 -40.41 13.15
N LEU A 61 17.75 -39.59 13.83
CA LEU A 61 17.38 -38.24 13.37
C LEU A 61 18.55 -37.24 13.39
N THR A 62 19.57 -37.49 14.21
CA THR A 62 20.74 -36.63 14.35
C THR A 62 21.82 -36.93 13.30
N ILE A 63 22.04 -38.21 12.99
CA ILE A 63 23.05 -38.65 12.02
C ILE A 63 22.51 -38.46 10.60
N LYS A 64 22.89 -37.34 9.94
CA LYS A 64 22.39 -36.98 8.61
C LYS A 64 22.49 -38.10 7.56
N PRO A 65 23.61 -38.85 7.41
CA PRO A 65 23.69 -39.95 6.46
C PRO A 65 22.63 -41.03 6.71
N LEU A 66 22.40 -41.38 7.98
CA LEU A 66 21.44 -42.40 8.37
C LEU A 66 20.00 -41.93 8.12
N ARG A 67 19.69 -40.69 8.49
CA ARG A 67 18.40 -40.04 8.20
C ARG A 67 18.09 -39.96 6.71
N ARG A 68 19.07 -39.54 5.90
CA ARG A 68 18.96 -39.43 4.43
C ARG A 68 18.85 -40.78 3.72
N SER A 69 19.32 -41.85 4.35
CA SER A 69 19.17 -43.21 3.80
C SER A 69 17.86 -43.86 4.21
N LEU A 70 17.42 -43.68 5.46
CA LEU A 70 16.30 -44.45 6.03
C LEU A 70 14.97 -43.68 6.02
N ILE A 71 14.98 -42.37 6.18
CA ILE A 71 13.77 -41.56 6.46
C ILE A 71 13.45 -40.63 5.29
N SER A 72 14.38 -39.74 4.93
CA SER A 72 14.12 -38.63 4.00
C SER A 72 13.62 -39.07 2.61
N PRO A 73 14.07 -40.19 1.99
CA PRO A 73 13.55 -40.66 0.71
C PRO A 73 12.06 -41.02 0.76
N HIS A 74 11.63 -41.71 1.83
CA HIS A 74 10.24 -42.11 1.99
C HIS A 74 9.32 -40.90 2.20
N ILE A 75 9.77 -39.91 2.96
CA ILE A 75 9.03 -38.66 3.18
C ILE A 75 8.98 -37.86 1.86
N LEU A 76 10.08 -37.77 1.12
CA LEU A 76 10.12 -37.10 -0.18
C LEU A 76 9.11 -37.71 -1.17
N ASP A 77 9.09 -39.04 -1.26
CA ASP A 77 8.16 -39.76 -2.16
C ASP A 77 6.69 -39.55 -1.74
N LEU A 78 6.41 -39.47 -0.44
CA LEU A 78 5.08 -39.09 0.07
C LEU A 78 4.75 -37.62 -0.28
N PHE A 79 5.68 -36.70 -0.09
CA PHE A 79 5.49 -35.27 -0.34
C PHE A 79 5.21 -34.99 -1.82
N LYS A 80 5.94 -35.65 -2.73
CA LYS A 80 5.69 -35.60 -4.19
C LYS A 80 4.28 -36.02 -4.59
N ARG A 81 3.63 -36.90 -3.84
CA ARG A 81 2.24 -37.35 -4.09
C ARG A 81 1.19 -36.36 -3.59
N ILE A 82 1.51 -35.59 -2.56
CA ILE A 82 0.58 -34.65 -1.90
C ILE A 82 0.65 -33.26 -2.54
N LEU A 83 1.81 -32.87 -3.08
CA LEU A 83 2.01 -31.55 -3.66
C LEU A 83 1.11 -31.35 -4.90
N PRO A 84 0.26 -30.32 -4.95
CA PRO A 84 -0.54 -30.04 -6.12
C PRO A 84 0.34 -29.64 -7.32
N GLN A 85 -0.05 -30.08 -8.52
CA GLN A 85 0.51 -29.60 -9.79
C GLN A 85 0.16 -28.10 -9.96
N MET A 86 1.15 -27.26 -10.25
CA MET A 86 0.95 -25.84 -10.56
C MET A 86 0.98 -25.59 -12.06
N SER A 87 0.13 -24.67 -12.55
CA SER A 87 0.21 -24.21 -13.94
C SER A 87 1.48 -23.38 -14.19
N GLY A 88 1.87 -23.22 -15.46
CA GLY A 88 2.97 -22.32 -15.83
C GLY A 88 2.72 -20.88 -15.38
N THR A 89 1.49 -20.38 -15.55
CA THR A 89 1.10 -19.03 -15.12
C THR A 89 1.13 -18.83 -13.60
N GLU A 90 0.77 -19.86 -12.81
CA GLU A 90 0.88 -19.84 -11.35
C GLU A 90 2.34 -19.85 -10.91
N ARG A 91 3.20 -20.59 -11.61
CA ARG A 91 4.64 -20.61 -11.35
C ARG A 91 5.28 -19.25 -11.64
N ASP A 92 5.02 -18.68 -12.81
CA ASP A 92 5.52 -17.35 -13.17
C ASP A 92 5.10 -16.29 -12.15
N ALA A 93 3.84 -16.33 -11.70
CA ALA A 93 3.34 -15.41 -10.67
C ALA A 93 3.97 -15.65 -9.28
N LEU A 94 4.28 -16.89 -8.94
CA LEU A 94 4.94 -17.24 -7.67
C LEU A 94 6.45 -17.01 -7.70
N GLU A 95 7.11 -17.03 -8.86
CA GLU A 95 8.54 -16.78 -9.00
C GLU A 95 8.83 -15.29 -9.23
N ALA A 96 7.90 -14.55 -9.84
CA ALA A 96 8.01 -13.10 -10.00
C ALA A 96 8.06 -12.36 -8.64
N GLY A 97 9.05 -11.48 -8.49
CA GLY A 97 9.24 -10.63 -7.32
C GLY A 97 10.36 -11.09 -6.37
N THR A 98 10.57 -10.36 -5.27
CA THR A 98 11.49 -10.71 -4.17
C THR A 98 10.73 -10.80 -2.84
N THR A 99 11.36 -11.38 -1.82
CA THR A 99 10.89 -11.31 -0.43
C THR A 99 11.78 -10.34 0.34
N TRP A 100 11.19 -9.63 1.30
CA TRP A 100 11.87 -8.57 2.03
C TRP A 100 11.48 -8.61 3.52
N TRP A 101 10.93 -7.53 4.07
CA TRP A 101 10.53 -7.45 5.48
C TRP A 101 9.38 -8.40 5.85
N ASP A 102 8.53 -8.74 4.89
CA ASP A 102 7.48 -9.74 5.04
C ASP A 102 8.05 -11.11 5.47
N ALA A 103 9.18 -11.57 4.91
CA ALA A 103 9.82 -12.83 5.33
C ALA A 103 10.28 -12.81 6.80
N ASP A 104 10.80 -11.68 7.29
CA ASP A 104 11.13 -11.52 8.71
C ASP A 104 9.88 -11.59 9.59
N LEU A 105 8.75 -11.04 9.16
CA LEU A 105 7.47 -11.13 9.87
C LEU A 105 6.89 -12.55 9.86
N PHE A 106 7.16 -13.36 8.84
CA PHE A 106 6.81 -14.79 8.79
C PHE A 106 7.67 -15.67 9.71
N SER A 107 8.84 -15.21 10.14
CA SER A 107 9.82 -16.03 10.85
C SER A 107 9.43 -16.42 12.29
N GLY A 108 8.46 -15.72 12.89
CA GLY A 108 8.14 -15.82 14.31
C GLY A 108 9.13 -15.14 15.26
N ARG A 109 10.19 -14.52 14.72
CA ARG A 109 11.20 -13.77 15.47
C ARG A 109 11.84 -12.69 14.58
N PRO A 110 11.09 -11.65 14.20
CA PRO A 110 11.57 -10.62 13.29
C PRO A 110 12.84 -9.94 13.80
N ASP A 111 13.80 -9.71 12.90
CA ASP A 111 15.04 -8.98 13.19
C ASP A 111 14.82 -7.47 13.02
N TRP A 112 14.48 -6.80 14.12
CA TRP A 112 14.23 -5.37 14.11
C TRP A 112 15.46 -4.52 13.82
N ASP A 113 16.67 -4.99 14.18
CA ASP A 113 17.89 -4.24 13.90
C ASP A 113 18.17 -4.22 12.40
N LYS A 114 17.82 -5.29 11.67
CA LYS A 114 17.84 -5.30 10.21
C LYS A 114 16.93 -4.22 9.61
N LEU A 115 15.68 -4.10 10.09
CA LEU A 115 14.74 -3.09 9.61
C LEU A 115 15.21 -1.65 9.92
N LEU A 116 15.65 -1.39 11.16
CA LEU A 116 16.04 -0.06 11.60
C LEU A 116 17.37 0.42 11.01
N LYS A 117 18.24 -0.48 10.56
CA LYS A 117 19.47 -0.12 9.83
C LYS A 117 19.23 0.37 8.41
N LEU A 118 18.06 0.11 7.83
CA LEU A 118 17.74 0.60 6.49
C LEU A 118 17.69 2.14 6.49
N PRO A 119 18.33 2.81 5.53
CA PRO A 119 18.31 4.26 5.47
C PRO A 119 16.88 4.77 5.26
N PRO A 120 16.51 5.93 5.82
CA PRO A 120 15.24 6.55 5.51
C PRO A 120 15.19 6.95 4.02
N PRO A 121 14.02 6.90 3.37
CA PRO A 121 13.88 7.39 1.99
C PRO A 121 14.17 8.90 1.97
N LYS A 122 15.00 9.33 1.02
CA LYS A 122 15.42 10.73 0.86
C LYS A 122 15.37 11.11 -0.61
N LEU A 123 14.98 12.36 -0.86
CA LEU A 123 15.08 12.97 -2.18
C LEU A 123 16.49 13.53 -2.37
N SER A 124 17.04 13.37 -3.57
CA SER A 124 18.21 14.13 -4.00
C SER A 124 17.88 15.63 -4.12
N GLU A 125 18.90 16.48 -4.22
CA GLU A 125 18.70 17.93 -4.37
C GLU A 125 17.91 18.28 -5.64
N GLU A 126 18.13 17.56 -6.74
CA GLU A 126 17.38 17.73 -7.99
C GLU A 126 15.91 17.35 -7.83
N GLU A 127 15.62 16.22 -7.19
CA GLU A 127 14.26 15.75 -6.94
C GLU A 127 13.52 16.69 -5.98
N HIS A 128 14.19 17.14 -4.92
CA HIS A 128 13.65 18.13 -3.99
C HIS A 128 13.34 19.45 -4.71
N ALA A 129 14.26 19.96 -5.53
CA ALA A 129 14.02 21.17 -6.32
C ALA A 129 12.82 20.99 -7.28
N PHE A 130 12.72 19.85 -7.98
CA PHE A 130 11.60 19.57 -8.87
C PHE A 130 10.27 19.50 -8.12
N LEU A 131 10.25 18.88 -6.93
CA LEU A 131 9.06 18.79 -6.09
C LEU A 131 8.57 20.17 -5.62
N HIS A 132 9.48 21.10 -5.35
CA HIS A 132 9.15 22.42 -4.82
C HIS A 132 9.06 23.54 -5.87
N HIS A 133 9.41 23.26 -7.13
CA HIS A 133 9.29 24.21 -8.23
C HIS A 133 8.29 23.71 -9.28
N GLU A 134 8.67 22.73 -10.11
CA GLU A 134 7.81 22.25 -11.19
C GLU A 134 6.50 21.65 -10.70
N VAL A 135 6.52 20.85 -9.63
CA VAL A 135 5.29 20.21 -9.11
C VAL A 135 4.38 21.25 -8.46
N ASP A 136 4.94 22.21 -7.70
CA ASP A 136 4.16 23.32 -7.13
C ASP A 136 3.53 24.19 -8.22
N GLN A 137 4.29 24.54 -9.25
CA GLN A 137 3.79 25.30 -10.38
C GLN A 137 2.65 24.55 -11.10
N LEU A 138 2.78 23.24 -11.28
CA LEU A 138 1.73 22.43 -11.90
C LEU A 138 0.47 22.33 -11.03
N CYS A 139 0.61 22.21 -9.71
CA CYS A 139 -0.53 22.24 -8.80
C CYS A 139 -1.26 23.58 -8.82
N ASP A 140 -0.54 24.70 -8.96
CA ASP A 140 -1.14 26.04 -9.06
C ASP A 140 -1.96 26.21 -10.36
N MET A 141 -1.54 25.57 -11.45
CA MET A 141 -2.23 25.64 -12.75
C MET A 141 -3.58 24.91 -12.82
N VAL A 142 -3.92 24.08 -11.84
CA VAL A 142 -5.05 23.15 -11.89
C VAL A 142 -5.82 23.17 -10.59
N ASN A 143 -7.15 23.18 -10.65
CA ASN A 143 -8.01 22.84 -9.51
C ASN A 143 -9.03 21.78 -9.92
N ASP A 144 -9.54 21.02 -8.94
CA ASP A 144 -10.44 19.90 -9.20
C ASP A 144 -11.82 20.34 -9.70
N TRP A 145 -12.34 21.49 -9.23
CA TRP A 145 -13.63 22.02 -9.66
C TRP A 145 -13.64 22.36 -11.15
N GLU A 146 -12.70 23.19 -11.62
CA GLU A 146 -12.62 23.57 -13.02
C GLU A 146 -12.32 22.36 -13.92
N SER A 147 -11.42 21.48 -13.49
CA SER A 147 -11.12 20.26 -14.24
C SER A 147 -12.38 19.41 -14.44
N THR A 148 -13.19 19.25 -13.38
CA THR A 148 -14.37 18.37 -13.41
C THR A 148 -15.62 19.01 -14.00
N GLN A 149 -15.84 20.32 -13.80
CA GLN A 149 -17.06 21.02 -14.24
C GLN A 149 -16.89 21.72 -15.57
N VAL A 150 -15.79 22.46 -15.74
CA VAL A 150 -15.55 23.26 -16.94
C VAL A 150 -14.92 22.39 -18.02
N TRP A 151 -13.72 21.87 -17.77
CA TRP A 151 -12.90 21.21 -18.79
C TRP A 151 -13.36 19.79 -19.09
N GLN A 152 -13.89 19.09 -18.08
CA GLN A 152 -14.10 17.64 -18.10
C GLN A 152 -12.82 16.87 -18.50
N ASP A 153 -11.66 17.44 -18.22
CA ASP A 153 -10.29 16.99 -18.51
C ASP A 153 -9.34 17.91 -17.72
N LEU A 154 -8.04 17.73 -17.85
CA LEU A 154 -7.08 18.76 -17.48
C LEU A 154 -7.17 19.97 -18.43
N PRO A 155 -6.94 21.19 -17.90
CA PRO A 155 -6.79 22.36 -18.75
C PRO A 155 -5.67 22.16 -19.80
N PRO A 156 -5.81 22.66 -21.04
CA PRO A 156 -4.81 22.48 -22.10
C PRO A 156 -3.40 22.96 -21.73
N HIS A 157 -3.28 24.07 -20.99
CA HIS A 157 -1.98 24.58 -20.55
C HIS A 157 -1.30 23.66 -19.55
N ALA A 158 -2.05 22.97 -18.69
CA ALA A 158 -1.52 21.98 -17.76
C ALA A 158 -1.03 20.74 -18.52
N TRP A 159 -1.79 20.26 -19.51
CA TRP A 159 -1.34 19.19 -20.42
C TRP A 159 -0.02 19.55 -21.13
N GLN A 160 0.10 20.79 -21.61
CA GLN A 160 1.33 21.25 -22.26
C GLN A 160 2.50 21.31 -21.27
N PHE A 161 2.27 21.83 -20.06
CA PHE A 161 3.29 21.91 -19.02
C PHE A 161 3.80 20.53 -18.60
N LEU A 162 2.90 19.56 -18.41
CA LEU A 162 3.22 18.16 -18.12
C LEU A 162 4.24 17.58 -19.11
N LYS A 163 4.00 17.80 -20.40
CA LYS A 163 4.89 17.32 -21.48
C LYS A 163 6.22 18.05 -21.48
N VAL A 164 6.20 19.39 -21.48
CA VAL A 164 7.41 20.23 -21.55
C VAL A 164 8.35 19.97 -20.37
N LYS A 165 7.79 19.80 -19.16
CA LYS A 165 8.56 19.54 -17.93
C LYS A 165 8.84 18.05 -17.68
N ARG A 166 8.42 17.18 -18.61
CA ARG A 166 8.71 15.74 -18.63
C ARG A 166 8.13 14.96 -17.45
N PHE A 167 6.94 15.35 -16.99
CA PHE A 167 6.21 14.59 -15.96
C PHE A 167 5.84 13.18 -16.42
N LEU A 168 5.75 12.92 -17.73
CA LEU A 168 5.42 11.60 -18.28
C LEU A 168 6.64 10.65 -18.39
N GLY A 169 7.84 11.13 -18.07
CA GLY A 169 9.11 10.39 -18.18
C GLY A 169 9.99 10.49 -16.95
N MET A 170 9.39 10.45 -15.76
CA MET A 170 10.10 10.53 -14.48
C MET A 170 11.03 9.34 -14.26
N ILE A 171 10.58 8.13 -14.57
CA ILE A 171 11.37 6.90 -14.40
C ILE A 171 12.35 6.63 -15.54
N ILE A 172 12.21 7.34 -16.66
CA ILE A 172 13.02 7.10 -17.86
C ILE A 172 14.45 7.62 -17.60
N PRO A 173 15.51 6.83 -17.91
CA PRO A 173 16.90 7.26 -17.73
C PRO A 173 17.23 8.56 -18.46
N LYS A 174 18.16 9.35 -17.88
CA LYS A 174 18.56 10.65 -18.47
C LYS A 174 19.19 10.50 -19.86
N LYS A 175 19.84 9.37 -20.16
CA LYS A 175 20.37 9.06 -21.50
C LYS A 175 19.30 9.03 -22.60
N TYR A 176 18.04 8.76 -22.23
CA TYR A 176 16.89 8.82 -23.13
C TYR A 176 16.11 10.13 -22.96
N GLY A 177 16.67 11.14 -22.30
CA GLY A 177 16.01 12.42 -22.06
C GLY A 177 14.94 12.41 -20.96
N GLY A 178 14.82 11.33 -20.18
CA GLY A 178 13.96 11.30 -19.00
C GLY A 178 14.56 12.01 -17.79
N LYS A 179 13.98 11.78 -16.60
CA LYS A 179 14.44 12.36 -15.33
C LYS A 179 15.27 11.41 -14.47
N GLU A 180 15.06 10.10 -14.61
CA GLU A 180 15.72 9.07 -13.79
C GLU A 180 15.49 9.27 -12.28
N PHE A 181 14.28 9.65 -11.92
CA PHE A 181 13.88 9.86 -10.54
C PHE A 181 13.62 8.53 -9.81
N SER A 182 13.89 8.54 -8.51
CA SER A 182 13.63 7.44 -7.59
C SER A 182 12.15 7.08 -7.49
N ALA A 183 11.86 5.86 -7.05
CA ALA A 183 10.51 5.43 -6.70
C ALA A 183 9.93 6.30 -5.58
N TYR A 184 10.75 6.73 -4.61
CA TYR A 184 10.32 7.67 -3.59
C TYR A 184 9.93 9.04 -4.16
N MET A 185 10.70 9.59 -5.11
CA MET A 185 10.32 10.83 -5.79
C MET A 185 9.03 10.68 -6.59
N HIS A 186 8.87 9.58 -7.35
CA HIS A 186 7.61 9.29 -8.04
C HIS A 186 6.43 9.25 -7.04
N SER A 187 6.61 8.59 -5.89
CA SER A 187 5.63 8.58 -4.82
C SER A 187 5.28 9.98 -4.30
N GLN A 188 6.27 10.84 -4.09
CA GLN A 188 6.07 12.22 -3.61
C GLN A 188 5.33 13.10 -4.62
N VAL A 189 5.67 13.00 -5.92
CA VAL A 189 4.97 13.72 -6.98
C VAL A 189 3.49 13.31 -7.02
N VAL A 190 3.20 12.01 -7.09
CA VAL A 190 1.80 11.52 -7.16
C VAL A 190 1.01 11.93 -5.91
N MET A 191 1.62 11.83 -4.72
CA MET A 191 0.99 12.25 -3.48
C MET A 191 0.65 13.75 -3.50
N LYS A 192 1.58 14.60 -3.93
CA LYS A 192 1.40 16.06 -3.96
C LYS A 192 0.35 16.49 -4.99
N LEU A 193 0.39 15.93 -6.20
CA LEU A 193 -0.63 16.19 -7.22
C LEU A 193 -2.04 15.75 -6.75
N SER A 194 -2.11 14.65 -5.99
CA SER A 194 -3.39 14.12 -5.48
C SER A 194 -4.01 14.98 -4.38
N THR A 195 -3.26 15.91 -3.78
CA THR A 195 -3.86 16.90 -2.86
C THR A 195 -4.63 17.97 -3.60
N ARG A 196 -4.48 18.05 -4.94
CA ARG A 196 -5.05 19.12 -5.76
C ARG A 196 -6.09 18.65 -6.77
N CYS A 197 -5.77 17.65 -7.58
CA CYS A 197 -6.68 17.13 -8.60
C CYS A 197 -6.33 15.69 -8.96
N SER A 198 -7.34 14.81 -8.95
CA SER A 198 -7.12 13.41 -9.28
C SER A 198 -6.82 13.17 -10.75
N ALA A 199 -7.41 13.96 -11.66
CA ALA A 199 -7.14 13.86 -13.09
C ALA A 199 -5.67 14.14 -13.39
N LEU A 200 -5.09 15.08 -12.64
CA LEU A 200 -3.70 15.47 -12.74
C LEU A 200 -2.78 14.35 -12.24
N ALA A 201 -3.05 13.85 -11.03
CA ALA A 201 -2.29 12.76 -10.45
C ALA A 201 -2.31 11.50 -11.32
N VAL A 202 -3.48 11.06 -11.79
CA VAL A 202 -3.63 9.85 -12.61
C VAL A 202 -2.90 9.98 -13.96
N SER A 203 -2.96 11.15 -14.59
CA SER A 203 -2.31 11.40 -15.89
C SER A 203 -0.78 11.36 -15.79
N VAL A 204 -0.21 11.71 -14.65
CA VAL A 204 1.24 11.60 -14.36
C VAL A 204 1.62 10.21 -13.89
N MET A 205 0.79 9.60 -13.05
CA MET A 205 1.07 8.33 -12.39
C MET A 205 1.20 7.17 -13.39
N VAL A 206 0.24 7.04 -14.33
CA VAL A 206 0.15 5.85 -15.20
C VAL A 206 1.35 5.69 -16.14
N PRO A 207 1.83 6.73 -16.86
CA PRO A 207 3.00 6.61 -17.73
C PRO A 207 4.29 6.19 -16.99
N ASN A 208 4.37 6.48 -15.69
CA ASN A 208 5.54 6.22 -14.84
C ASN A 208 5.41 4.97 -13.97
N SER A 209 4.35 4.17 -14.11
CA SER A 209 4.17 2.91 -13.39
C SER A 209 3.87 1.75 -14.34
N LEU A 210 2.61 1.53 -14.69
CA LEU A 210 2.15 0.49 -15.62
C LEU A 210 2.28 0.91 -17.10
N GLY A 211 3.05 1.97 -17.37
CA GLY A 211 3.25 2.46 -18.73
C GLY A 211 4.17 1.55 -19.54
N PRO A 212 4.10 1.62 -20.89
CA PRO A 212 5.09 1.07 -21.81
C PRO A 212 6.55 1.33 -21.42
N ALA A 213 6.86 2.45 -20.77
CA ALA A 213 8.22 2.79 -20.36
C ALA A 213 8.83 1.73 -19.43
N GLU A 214 8.12 1.31 -18.40
CA GLU A 214 8.60 0.29 -17.45
C GLU A 214 8.89 -1.04 -18.16
N LEU A 215 7.95 -1.49 -19.01
CA LEU A 215 8.13 -2.72 -19.80
C LEU A 215 9.32 -2.63 -20.76
N LEU A 216 9.49 -1.48 -21.42
CA LEU A 216 10.62 -1.24 -22.34
C LEU A 216 11.95 -1.23 -21.60
N LEU A 217 12.03 -0.67 -20.40
CA LEU A 217 13.28 -0.62 -19.62
C LEU A 217 13.78 -2.03 -19.30
N HIS A 218 12.88 -2.93 -18.88
CA HIS A 218 13.24 -4.30 -18.50
C HIS A 218 13.35 -5.27 -19.67
N TYR A 219 12.47 -5.15 -20.67
CA TYR A 219 12.29 -6.18 -21.70
C TYR A 219 12.46 -5.68 -23.14
N GLY A 220 12.43 -4.36 -23.38
CA GLY A 220 12.57 -3.80 -24.72
C GLY A 220 13.94 -4.09 -25.34
N THR A 221 13.96 -4.26 -26.68
CA THR A 221 15.22 -4.29 -27.44
C THR A 221 15.90 -2.91 -27.41
N ASP A 222 17.18 -2.84 -27.78
CA ASP A 222 17.88 -1.57 -27.81
C ASP A 222 17.26 -0.61 -28.83
N GLU A 223 16.81 -1.12 -29.99
CA GLU A 223 16.10 -0.33 -31.01
C GLU A 223 14.77 0.22 -30.50
N GLN A 224 14.01 -0.60 -29.76
CA GLN A 224 12.76 -0.16 -29.15
C GLN A 224 13.00 0.89 -28.08
N LYS A 225 14.03 0.72 -27.24
CA LYS A 225 14.40 1.68 -26.20
C LYS A 225 14.81 3.01 -26.82
N ASP A 226 15.68 2.97 -27.83
CA ASP A 226 16.20 4.16 -28.51
C ASP A 226 15.12 4.91 -29.28
N TYR A 227 14.10 4.22 -29.80
CA TYR A 227 12.96 4.84 -30.47
C TYR A 227 11.93 5.39 -29.47
N TYR A 228 11.40 4.55 -28.57
CA TYR A 228 10.23 4.90 -27.76
C TYR A 228 10.57 5.73 -26.52
N LEU A 229 11.63 5.42 -25.78
CA LEU A 229 11.89 6.07 -24.50
C LEU A 229 12.10 7.60 -24.62
N PRO A 230 12.85 8.11 -25.62
CA PRO A 230 12.96 9.56 -25.82
C PRO A 230 11.64 10.23 -26.15
N ARG A 231 10.77 9.57 -26.93
CA ARG A 231 9.49 10.10 -27.36
C ARG A 231 8.47 10.13 -26.22
N LEU A 232 8.49 9.10 -25.38
CA LEU A 232 7.71 9.03 -24.13
C LEU A 232 8.18 10.10 -23.15
N ALA A 233 9.49 10.26 -22.95
CA ALA A 233 10.05 11.26 -22.05
C ALA A 233 9.70 12.70 -22.46
N ALA A 234 9.67 12.97 -23.76
CA ALA A 234 9.30 14.27 -24.32
C ALA A 234 7.77 14.51 -24.37
N GLY A 235 6.95 13.50 -24.06
CA GLY A 235 5.48 13.58 -24.19
C GLY A 235 5.00 13.74 -25.64
N ILE A 236 5.87 13.44 -26.62
CA ILE A 236 5.51 13.27 -28.03
C ILE A 236 4.60 12.06 -28.14
N ASP A 237 5.01 10.97 -27.49
CA ASP A 237 4.16 9.82 -27.29
C ASP A 237 3.49 9.84 -25.93
N VAL A 238 2.15 9.81 -25.93
CA VAL A 238 1.33 9.65 -24.73
C VAL A 238 0.90 8.19 -24.68
N PRO A 239 1.40 7.40 -23.72
CA PRO A 239 1.07 5.98 -23.70
C PRO A 239 -0.24 5.69 -22.98
N CYS A 240 -0.86 4.57 -23.36
CA CYS A 240 -1.81 3.85 -22.53
C CYS A 240 -1.46 2.35 -22.49
N PHE A 241 -2.05 1.60 -21.56
CA PHE A 241 -1.86 0.15 -21.46
C PHE A 241 -3.19 -0.60 -21.39
N ALA A 242 -3.45 -1.45 -22.38
CA ALA A 242 -4.69 -2.16 -22.58
C ALA A 242 -4.56 -3.64 -22.21
N LEU A 243 -4.88 -3.93 -20.95
CA LEU A 243 -4.95 -5.29 -20.40
C LEU A 243 -6.40 -5.75 -20.24
N THR A 244 -7.23 -4.95 -19.58
CA THR A 244 -8.58 -5.33 -19.17
C THR A 244 -9.55 -5.39 -20.35
N SER A 245 -10.29 -6.49 -20.44
CA SER A 245 -11.36 -6.70 -21.43
C SER A 245 -12.74 -6.74 -20.77
N PRO A 246 -13.84 -6.75 -21.55
CA PRO A 246 -15.18 -6.98 -21.03
C PRO A 246 -15.32 -8.28 -20.22
N TYR A 247 -14.53 -9.31 -20.56
CA TYR A 247 -14.63 -10.66 -20.02
C TYR A 247 -13.55 -11.01 -19.00
N ALA A 248 -12.44 -10.27 -18.97
CA ALA A 248 -11.30 -10.51 -18.08
C ALA A 248 -10.83 -9.22 -17.40
N GLY A 249 -10.90 -9.21 -16.06
CA GLY A 249 -10.42 -8.13 -15.20
C GLY A 249 -9.48 -8.67 -14.13
N SER A 250 -10.06 -9.13 -13.02
CA SER A 250 -9.32 -9.80 -11.93
C SER A 250 -8.56 -11.05 -12.40
N ASP A 251 -9.17 -11.85 -13.27
CA ASP A 251 -8.52 -12.98 -13.95
C ASP A 251 -7.88 -12.50 -15.25
N ALA A 252 -6.80 -11.71 -15.13
CA ALA A 252 -6.13 -11.11 -16.28
C ALA A 252 -5.39 -12.14 -17.17
N ALA A 253 -5.18 -13.37 -16.68
CA ALA A 253 -4.66 -14.46 -17.50
C ALA A 253 -5.72 -14.99 -18.48
N ALA A 254 -7.01 -14.77 -18.21
CA ALA A 254 -8.14 -15.22 -19.02
C ALA A 254 -8.53 -14.27 -20.17
N ILE A 255 -7.66 -13.33 -20.57
CA ILE A 255 -7.99 -12.38 -21.65
C ILE A 255 -8.36 -13.10 -22.96
N PRO A 256 -9.45 -12.68 -23.65
CA PRO A 256 -9.91 -13.32 -24.88
C PRO A 256 -9.30 -12.73 -26.15
N ASP A 257 -8.55 -11.62 -26.04
CA ASP A 257 -7.94 -10.93 -27.18
C ASP A 257 -6.85 -11.81 -27.80
N VAL A 258 -6.82 -11.89 -29.13
CA VAL A 258 -6.01 -12.88 -29.88
C VAL A 258 -5.17 -12.20 -30.94
N GLY A 259 -3.92 -12.64 -31.07
CA GLY A 259 -3.03 -12.37 -32.20
C GLY A 259 -2.67 -13.66 -32.91
N VAL A 260 -3.08 -13.81 -34.18
CA VAL A 260 -2.73 -14.96 -35.01
C VAL A 260 -1.48 -14.65 -35.82
N VAL A 261 -0.43 -15.45 -35.62
CA VAL A 261 0.83 -15.32 -36.34
C VAL A 261 0.58 -15.60 -37.83
N CYS A 262 1.05 -14.69 -38.68
CA CYS A 262 0.91 -14.81 -40.13
C CYS A 262 1.96 -13.97 -40.86
N LYS A 263 2.00 -14.12 -42.18
CA LYS A 263 2.69 -13.17 -43.07
C LYS A 263 1.70 -12.13 -43.60
N GLY A 264 2.13 -10.88 -43.64
CA GLY A 264 1.36 -9.77 -44.19
C GLY A 264 2.27 -8.75 -44.86
N PHE A 265 1.70 -7.79 -45.58
CA PHE A 265 2.47 -6.68 -46.14
C PHE A 265 2.57 -5.53 -45.13
N PHE A 266 3.79 -5.08 -44.85
CA PHE A 266 4.08 -3.90 -44.03
C PHE A 266 5.19 -3.09 -44.72
N ASP A 267 4.99 -1.78 -44.86
CA ASP A 267 5.89 -0.88 -45.62
C ASP A 267 6.28 -1.42 -47.01
N GLY A 268 5.32 -2.03 -47.71
CA GLY A 268 5.50 -2.58 -49.06
C GLY A 268 6.29 -3.89 -49.14
N LYS A 269 6.59 -4.54 -47.99
CA LYS A 269 7.32 -5.81 -47.92
C LYS A 269 6.52 -6.89 -47.21
N GLU A 270 6.62 -8.13 -47.70
CA GLU A 270 6.12 -9.29 -46.95
C GLU A 270 6.91 -9.41 -45.63
N THR A 271 6.19 -9.38 -44.51
CA THR A 271 6.73 -9.26 -43.16
C THR A 271 6.02 -10.29 -42.28
N LEU A 272 6.78 -10.96 -41.41
CA LEU A 272 6.21 -11.79 -40.36
C LEU A 272 5.56 -10.89 -39.30
N GLY A 273 4.35 -11.21 -38.88
CA GLY A 273 3.62 -10.42 -37.92
C GLY A 273 2.44 -11.16 -37.33
N LEU A 274 1.50 -10.41 -36.77
CA LEU A 274 0.28 -10.96 -36.18
C LEU A 274 -0.93 -10.17 -36.67
N ARG A 275 -2.03 -10.86 -36.96
CA ARG A 275 -3.36 -10.24 -37.05
C ARG A 275 -4.00 -10.27 -35.69
N VAL A 276 -4.21 -9.09 -35.12
CA VAL A 276 -4.67 -8.94 -33.74
C VAL A 276 -6.10 -8.41 -33.72
N THR A 277 -6.92 -9.09 -32.94
CA THR A 277 -8.31 -8.72 -32.66
C THR A 277 -8.48 -8.54 -31.15
N TRP A 278 -8.97 -7.38 -30.73
CA TRP A 278 -9.14 -7.03 -29.31
C TRP A 278 -10.37 -6.16 -29.06
N ASP A 279 -10.88 -6.25 -27.83
CA ASP A 279 -11.86 -5.33 -27.27
C ASP A 279 -11.53 -5.08 -25.79
N LYS A 280 -11.11 -3.85 -25.49
CA LYS A 280 -10.57 -3.46 -24.19
C LYS A 280 -11.37 -2.30 -23.62
N ARG A 281 -11.49 -2.29 -22.29
CA ARG A 281 -12.26 -1.28 -21.55
C ARG A 281 -11.49 -0.74 -20.36
N TYR A 282 -11.88 0.44 -19.90
CA TYR A 282 -11.28 1.12 -18.75
C TYR A 282 -9.80 1.45 -18.95
N ILE A 283 -9.40 1.77 -20.17
CA ILE A 283 -8.00 2.08 -20.49
C ILE A 283 -7.72 3.54 -20.18
N THR A 284 -6.98 3.77 -19.09
CA THR A 284 -6.52 5.09 -18.68
C THR A 284 -5.58 5.68 -19.74
N LEU A 285 -5.75 6.97 -20.04
CA LEU A 285 -5.17 7.71 -21.16
C LEU A 285 -5.56 7.20 -22.57
N GLY A 286 -6.28 6.08 -22.70
CA GLY A 286 -6.67 5.50 -24.00
C GLY A 286 -7.29 6.48 -25.00
N PRO A 287 -8.21 7.38 -24.62
CA PRO A 287 -8.81 8.34 -25.55
C PRO A 287 -7.84 9.36 -26.16
N VAL A 288 -6.72 9.63 -25.49
CA VAL A 288 -5.74 10.66 -25.87
C VAL A 288 -4.34 10.08 -26.13
N ALA A 289 -4.22 8.75 -26.09
CA ALA A 289 -2.95 8.07 -26.32
C ALA A 289 -2.50 8.24 -27.77
N THR A 290 -1.19 8.21 -28.00
CA THR A 290 -0.57 8.13 -29.33
C THR A 290 0.06 6.76 -29.59
N VAL A 291 0.38 6.02 -28.52
CA VAL A 291 0.88 4.65 -28.56
C VAL A 291 0.11 3.79 -27.56
N LEU A 292 -0.35 2.63 -28.04
CA LEU A 292 -1.13 1.64 -27.30
C LEU A 292 -0.21 0.49 -26.91
N GLY A 293 0.03 0.29 -25.61
CA GLY A 293 0.49 -0.99 -25.10
C GLY A 293 -0.66 -1.97 -25.06
N LEU A 294 -0.54 -3.13 -25.69
CA LEU A 294 -1.62 -4.12 -25.79
C LEU A 294 -1.14 -5.49 -25.32
N ALA A 295 -1.91 -6.13 -24.44
CA ALA A 295 -1.74 -7.53 -24.07
C ALA A 295 -2.81 -8.41 -24.74
N PHE A 296 -2.38 -9.47 -25.42
CA PHE A 296 -3.24 -10.43 -26.13
C PHE A 296 -2.63 -11.85 -26.10
N ARG A 297 -3.41 -12.88 -26.37
CA ARG A 297 -2.95 -14.26 -26.51
C ARG A 297 -2.46 -14.52 -27.92
N THR A 298 -1.28 -15.10 -28.05
CA THR A 298 -0.71 -15.46 -29.35
C THR A 298 -1.12 -16.88 -29.73
N HIS A 299 -1.53 -17.05 -30.98
CA HIS A 299 -1.79 -18.35 -31.62
C HIS A 299 -0.94 -18.45 -32.88
N ASP A 300 -0.21 -19.56 -33.02
CA ASP A 300 0.68 -19.84 -34.16
C ASP A 300 0.26 -21.15 -34.84
N PRO A 301 -0.86 -21.16 -35.59
CA PRO A 301 -1.40 -22.39 -36.18
C PRO A 301 -0.47 -23.02 -37.23
N ASP A 302 0.37 -22.20 -37.85
CA ASP A 302 1.27 -22.60 -38.94
C ASP A 302 2.71 -22.81 -38.47
N TYR A 303 2.97 -22.76 -37.15
CA TYR A 303 4.28 -23.00 -36.52
C TYR A 303 5.40 -22.12 -37.10
N LEU A 304 5.09 -20.84 -37.37
CA LEU A 304 6.03 -19.88 -37.96
C LEU A 304 7.06 -19.35 -36.96
N LEU A 305 6.81 -19.48 -35.64
CA LEU A 305 7.69 -19.02 -34.57
C LEU A 305 8.43 -20.16 -33.84
N GLY A 306 8.00 -21.40 -34.00
CA GLY A 306 8.58 -22.54 -33.28
C GLY A 306 7.66 -23.77 -33.27
N THR A 307 7.72 -24.57 -32.19
CA THR A 307 6.99 -25.84 -32.08
C THR A 307 5.66 -25.74 -31.31
N GLU A 308 5.34 -24.58 -30.76
CA GLU A 308 4.16 -24.38 -29.91
C GLU A 308 3.08 -23.60 -30.64
N SER A 309 1.89 -24.18 -30.78
CA SER A 309 0.76 -23.53 -31.44
C SER A 309 0.08 -22.44 -30.60
N GLU A 310 0.31 -22.44 -29.29
CA GLU A 310 -0.23 -21.45 -28.34
C GLU A 310 0.88 -20.93 -27.42
N PRO A 311 1.75 -20.01 -27.89
CA PRO A 311 2.87 -19.51 -27.10
C PRO A 311 2.47 -18.83 -25.79
N GLY A 312 1.26 -18.28 -25.69
CA GLY A 312 0.73 -17.63 -24.50
C GLY A 312 0.49 -16.12 -24.66
N ILE A 313 0.49 -15.38 -23.55
CA ILE A 313 0.22 -13.94 -23.56
C ILE A 313 1.45 -13.18 -24.07
N THR A 314 1.22 -12.23 -24.98
CA THR A 314 2.24 -11.36 -25.58
C THR A 314 1.85 -9.90 -25.38
N CYS A 315 2.86 -9.03 -25.21
CA CYS A 315 2.67 -7.59 -25.12
C CYS A 315 3.29 -6.90 -26.34
N ALA A 316 2.59 -5.96 -26.96
CA ALA A 316 3.06 -5.19 -28.11
C ALA A 316 2.80 -3.69 -27.94
N LEU A 317 3.53 -2.86 -28.70
CA LEU A 317 3.31 -1.42 -28.83
C LEU A 317 2.80 -1.08 -30.22
N ILE A 318 1.62 -0.45 -30.26
CA ILE A 318 0.88 -0.18 -31.50
C ILE A 318 0.63 1.34 -31.58
N PRO A 319 1.14 2.05 -32.61
CA PRO A 319 0.74 3.43 -32.87
C PRO A 319 -0.77 3.52 -33.08
N VAL A 320 -1.44 4.46 -32.40
CA VAL A 320 -2.92 4.52 -32.44
C VAL A 320 -3.49 4.96 -33.78
N LYS A 321 -2.65 5.53 -34.65
CA LYS A 321 -3.00 5.92 -36.02
C LYS A 321 -2.86 4.75 -37.01
N HIS A 322 -2.36 3.60 -36.56
CA HIS A 322 -2.25 2.41 -37.38
C HIS A 322 -3.63 1.94 -37.84
N GLU A 323 -3.71 1.45 -39.08
CA GLU A 323 -4.99 1.10 -39.71
C GLU A 323 -5.76 0.06 -38.88
N GLY A 324 -7.04 0.31 -38.64
CA GLY A 324 -7.93 -0.57 -37.89
C GLY A 324 -7.91 -0.41 -36.36
N VAL A 325 -7.01 0.43 -35.80
CA VAL A 325 -7.05 0.78 -34.37
C VAL A 325 -8.18 1.79 -34.10
N ILE A 326 -9.06 1.47 -33.14
CA ILE A 326 -10.18 2.33 -32.74
C ILE A 326 -9.96 2.83 -31.31
N ILE A 327 -9.90 4.15 -31.13
CA ILE A 327 -9.80 4.85 -29.83
C ILE A 327 -10.62 6.16 -29.83
N GLY A 328 -10.58 6.90 -28.72
CA GLY A 328 -11.10 8.28 -28.62
C GLY A 328 -12.41 8.42 -27.84
N ARG A 329 -13.19 7.35 -27.70
CA ARG A 329 -14.38 7.32 -26.83
C ARG A 329 -13.98 7.36 -25.37
N ARG A 330 -14.79 7.98 -24.50
CA ARG A 330 -14.54 8.07 -23.06
C ARG A 330 -15.54 7.27 -22.24
N HIS A 331 -15.06 6.67 -21.15
CA HIS A 331 -15.88 6.26 -20.02
C HIS A 331 -16.05 7.42 -19.03
N TRP A 332 -17.06 7.35 -18.17
CA TRP A 332 -17.36 8.38 -17.18
C TRP A 332 -17.35 7.82 -15.75
N PRO A 333 -16.15 7.65 -15.14
CA PRO A 333 -16.01 6.97 -13.85
C PRO A 333 -16.32 7.90 -12.68
N LEU A 334 -17.57 7.91 -12.21
CA LEU A 334 -17.99 8.66 -11.00
C LEU A 334 -17.60 10.15 -11.04
N ASN A 335 -17.64 10.73 -12.25
CA ASN A 335 -17.19 12.09 -12.51
C ASN A 335 -15.71 12.40 -12.22
N ALA A 336 -14.88 11.37 -12.02
CA ALA A 336 -13.45 11.52 -12.16
C ALA A 336 -13.13 11.72 -13.65
N VAL A 337 -12.57 12.88 -13.98
CA VAL A 337 -12.42 13.33 -15.38
C VAL A 337 -11.07 12.99 -15.99
N PHE A 338 -10.26 12.14 -15.35
CA PHE A 338 -9.06 11.59 -16.00
C PHE A 338 -9.45 10.89 -17.31
N GLN A 339 -8.55 10.94 -18.28
CA GLN A 339 -8.78 10.29 -19.57
C GLN A 339 -8.88 8.78 -19.37
N ASN A 340 -10.02 8.20 -19.74
CA ASN A 340 -10.30 6.77 -19.62
C ASN A 340 -11.29 6.38 -20.70
N GLY A 341 -11.06 5.27 -21.40
CA GLY A 341 -11.92 4.86 -22.50
C GLY A 341 -11.67 3.45 -23.00
N PRO A 342 -12.51 2.94 -23.91
CA PRO A 342 -12.28 1.68 -24.57
C PRO A 342 -11.31 1.81 -25.76
N THR A 343 -10.77 0.68 -26.19
CA THR A 343 -10.06 0.53 -27.46
C THR A 343 -10.39 -0.81 -28.08
N SER A 344 -10.49 -0.87 -29.41
CA SER A 344 -10.76 -2.10 -30.14
C SER A 344 -10.02 -2.11 -31.48
N GLY A 345 -9.92 -3.30 -32.05
CA GLY A 345 -9.39 -3.53 -33.39
C GLY A 345 -9.78 -4.94 -33.86
N THR A 346 -9.95 -5.10 -35.15
CA THR A 346 -10.34 -6.38 -35.76
C THR A 346 -9.36 -6.70 -36.88
N GLU A 347 -8.68 -7.84 -36.76
CA GLU A 347 -7.72 -8.37 -37.75
C GLU A 347 -6.61 -7.37 -38.13
N VAL A 348 -6.20 -6.52 -37.18
CA VAL A 348 -5.18 -5.49 -37.38
C VAL A 348 -3.82 -6.17 -37.50
N PHE A 349 -3.17 -6.04 -38.65
CA PHE A 349 -1.83 -6.59 -38.86
C PHE A 349 -0.79 -5.72 -38.16
N ILE A 350 0.02 -6.31 -37.28
CA ILE A 350 1.19 -5.67 -36.66
C ILE A 350 2.46 -6.46 -37.00
N PRO A 351 3.58 -5.80 -37.35
CA PRO A 351 4.84 -6.49 -37.59
C PRO A 351 5.39 -7.08 -36.29
N ILE A 352 6.15 -8.18 -36.40
CA ILE A 352 6.67 -8.91 -35.22
C ILE A 352 7.57 -8.04 -34.33
N ASP A 353 8.25 -7.06 -34.90
CA ASP A 353 9.16 -6.14 -34.20
C ASP A 353 8.44 -5.17 -33.26
N TRP A 354 7.11 -5.09 -33.34
CA TRP A 354 6.30 -4.31 -32.39
C TRP A 354 6.01 -5.07 -31.09
N VAL A 355 6.27 -6.38 -31.04
CA VAL A 355 6.26 -7.15 -29.78
C VAL A 355 7.37 -6.61 -28.87
N ILE A 356 7.04 -6.28 -27.62
CA ILE A 356 8.01 -5.75 -26.65
C ILE A 356 9.10 -6.79 -26.41
N GLY A 357 10.35 -6.43 -26.70
CA GLY A 357 11.51 -7.33 -26.64
C GLY A 357 11.64 -8.30 -27.81
N GLY A 358 10.84 -8.11 -28.86
CA GLY A 358 10.91 -8.85 -30.11
C GLY A 358 10.39 -10.29 -30.03
N PRO A 359 10.67 -11.11 -31.06
CA PRO A 359 10.14 -12.47 -31.17
C PRO A 359 10.45 -13.37 -29.97
N ALA A 360 11.60 -13.17 -29.32
CA ALA A 360 12.05 -13.97 -28.17
C ALA A 360 11.17 -13.79 -26.91
N GLN A 361 10.31 -12.77 -26.88
CA GLN A 361 9.41 -12.45 -25.77
C GLN A 361 7.94 -12.84 -26.03
N ILE A 362 7.63 -13.41 -27.19
CA ILE A 362 6.30 -13.95 -27.47
C ILE A 362 5.97 -15.02 -26.43
N GLY A 363 4.75 -14.97 -25.90
CA GLY A 363 4.28 -15.88 -24.85
C GLY A 363 4.70 -15.51 -23.42
N LYS A 364 5.68 -14.62 -23.25
CA LYS A 364 6.25 -14.24 -21.94
C LYS A 364 5.59 -13.00 -21.31
N GLY A 365 4.57 -12.44 -21.96
CA GLY A 365 3.89 -11.22 -21.54
C GLY A 365 3.25 -11.31 -20.16
N TRP A 366 2.73 -12.47 -19.75
CA TRP A 366 2.15 -12.64 -18.40
C TRP A 366 3.18 -12.38 -17.28
N ARG A 367 4.38 -12.96 -17.43
CA ARG A 367 5.48 -12.75 -16.50
C ARG A 367 5.89 -11.27 -16.45
N MET A 368 6.02 -10.62 -17.60
CA MET A 368 6.34 -9.19 -17.68
C MET A 368 5.34 -8.34 -16.91
N LEU A 369 4.04 -8.63 -17.08
CA LEU A 369 2.95 -7.93 -16.40
C LEU A 369 3.01 -8.12 -14.89
N MET A 370 3.23 -9.35 -14.41
CA MET A 370 3.31 -9.63 -12.97
C MET A 370 4.50 -8.94 -12.31
N GLU A 371 5.66 -8.90 -12.98
CA GLU A 371 6.85 -8.20 -12.46
C GLU A 371 6.65 -6.68 -12.40
N CYS A 372 6.14 -6.05 -13.46
CA CYS A 372 5.97 -4.59 -13.51
C CYS A 372 4.80 -4.08 -12.65
N LEU A 373 3.71 -4.86 -12.54
CA LEU A 373 2.54 -4.50 -11.71
C LEU A 373 2.91 -4.38 -10.23
N ALA A 374 3.85 -5.18 -9.72
CA ALA A 374 4.24 -5.17 -8.31
C ALA A 374 4.87 -3.83 -7.90
N ALA A 375 5.78 -3.29 -8.73
CA ALA A 375 6.42 -2.00 -8.46
C ALA A 375 5.40 -0.85 -8.54
N GLY A 376 4.60 -0.82 -9.60
CA GLY A 376 3.53 0.18 -9.78
C GLY A 376 2.56 0.20 -8.61
N ARG A 377 2.15 -0.97 -8.10
CA ARG A 377 1.24 -1.13 -6.96
C ARG A 377 1.80 -0.59 -5.65
N ALA A 378 3.11 -0.70 -5.43
CA ALA A 378 3.78 -0.19 -4.22
C ALA A 378 3.80 1.35 -4.16
N ILE A 379 3.75 2.01 -5.31
CA ILE A 379 3.92 3.46 -5.45
C ILE A 379 2.58 4.16 -5.74
N SER A 380 1.91 3.79 -6.83
CA SER A 380 0.83 4.55 -7.47
C SER A 380 -0.36 4.85 -6.55
N LEU A 381 -1.20 3.84 -6.29
CA LEU A 381 -2.42 4.01 -5.50
C LEU A 381 -2.17 4.34 -4.02
N PRO A 382 -1.15 3.79 -3.33
CA PRO A 382 -0.80 4.22 -1.99
C PRO A 382 -0.49 5.72 -1.92
N SER A 383 0.28 6.24 -2.90
CA SER A 383 0.65 7.66 -2.92
C SER A 383 -0.55 8.57 -3.14
N SER A 384 -1.39 8.25 -4.11
CA SER A 384 -2.57 9.08 -4.40
C SER A 384 -3.58 9.11 -3.25
N ASN A 385 -3.76 7.99 -2.55
CA ASN A 385 -4.66 7.93 -1.40
C ASN A 385 -4.07 8.60 -0.14
N VAL A 386 -2.75 8.57 0.05
CA VAL A 386 -2.11 9.42 1.07
C VAL A 386 -2.32 10.89 0.74
N GLY A 387 -2.15 11.31 -0.51
CA GLY A 387 -2.42 12.70 -0.94
C GLY A 387 -3.87 13.14 -0.68
N MET A 388 -4.83 12.29 -1.05
CA MET A 388 -6.25 12.50 -0.77
C MET A 388 -6.54 12.59 0.74
N ALA A 389 -5.94 11.70 1.55
CA ALA A 389 -6.09 11.72 3.00
C ALA A 389 -5.42 12.95 3.64
N LYS A 390 -4.25 13.39 3.16
CA LYS A 390 -3.61 14.62 3.64
C LYS A 390 -4.46 15.85 3.38
N MET A 391 -5.05 15.97 2.18
CA MET A 391 -5.97 17.05 1.86
C MET A 391 -7.22 17.02 2.76
N ALA A 392 -7.81 15.84 2.98
CA ALA A 392 -8.94 15.67 3.89
C ALA A 392 -8.59 16.07 5.33
N VAL A 393 -7.45 15.60 5.86
CA VAL A 393 -6.96 15.94 7.21
C VAL A 393 -6.67 17.43 7.33
N ARG A 394 -5.94 18.03 6.38
CA ARG A 394 -5.56 19.45 6.42
C ARG A 394 -6.82 20.34 6.44
N GLY A 395 -7.71 20.18 5.46
CA GLY A 395 -8.92 20.99 5.35
C GLY A 395 -9.90 20.76 6.50
N THR A 396 -10.19 19.50 6.85
CA THR A 396 -11.18 19.19 7.89
C THR A 396 -10.70 19.60 9.30
N SER A 397 -9.42 19.39 9.63
CA SER A 397 -8.89 19.78 10.95
C SER A 397 -8.91 21.28 11.16
N ALA A 398 -8.51 22.07 10.15
CA ALA A 398 -8.57 23.52 10.19
C ALA A 398 -10.01 24.01 10.28
N TYR A 399 -10.91 23.46 9.46
CA TYR A 399 -12.34 23.74 9.54
C TYR A 399 -12.91 23.45 10.94
N ALA A 400 -12.57 22.30 11.53
CA ALA A 400 -13.06 21.91 12.85
C ALA A 400 -12.60 22.84 13.98
N ALA A 401 -11.38 23.37 13.86
CA ALA A 401 -10.81 24.31 14.81
C ALA A 401 -11.47 25.70 14.76
N VAL A 402 -11.84 26.17 13.56
CA VAL A 402 -12.37 27.55 13.37
C VAL A 402 -13.90 27.62 13.35
N ARG A 403 -14.58 26.58 12.88
CA ARG A 403 -16.05 26.53 12.82
C ARG A 403 -16.63 26.43 14.22
N ARG A 404 -17.58 27.32 14.56
CA ARG A 404 -18.25 27.30 15.86
C ARG A 404 -19.72 26.88 15.75
N GLN A 405 -20.18 26.04 16.67
CA GLN A 405 -21.59 25.73 16.91
C GLN A 405 -21.81 25.65 18.43
N PHE A 406 -23.02 25.98 18.89
CA PHE A 406 -23.31 26.05 20.34
C PHE A 406 -22.27 26.89 21.12
N ARG A 407 -21.75 27.96 20.48
CA ARG A 407 -20.73 28.90 21.00
C ARG A 407 -19.35 28.29 21.26
N THR A 408 -19.05 27.09 20.78
CA THR A 408 -17.73 26.45 20.89
C THR A 408 -17.22 26.00 19.52
N ALA A 409 -15.90 25.87 19.37
CA ALA A 409 -15.31 25.27 18.17
C ALA A 409 -15.75 23.81 18.05
N ILE A 410 -16.15 23.37 16.86
CA ILE A 410 -16.76 22.05 16.69
C ILE A 410 -15.78 20.92 17.01
N GLY A 411 -14.48 21.12 16.80
CA GLY A 411 -13.47 20.12 17.15
C GLY A 411 -13.17 20.00 18.65
N LYS A 412 -13.86 20.77 19.52
CA LYS A 412 -13.89 20.54 20.98
C LYS A 412 -14.99 19.56 21.42
N PHE A 413 -15.87 19.12 20.51
CA PHE A 413 -16.85 18.08 20.82
C PHE A 413 -16.22 16.70 20.69
N GLU A 414 -16.40 15.84 21.70
CA GLU A 414 -15.79 14.50 21.76
C GLU A 414 -16.13 13.64 20.54
N GLY A 415 -17.37 13.69 20.03
CA GLY A 415 -17.75 12.97 18.81
C GLY A 415 -17.00 13.43 17.54
N VAL A 416 -16.61 14.71 17.47
CA VAL A 416 -15.76 15.23 16.39
C VAL A 416 -14.31 14.83 16.64
N GLN A 417 -13.83 14.89 17.89
CA GLN A 417 -12.49 14.42 18.24
C GLN A 417 -12.28 12.94 17.92
N GLU A 418 -13.31 12.10 18.08
CA GLU A 418 -13.23 10.68 17.71
C GLU A 418 -12.98 10.48 16.22
N ALA A 419 -13.68 11.24 15.36
CA ALA A 419 -13.47 11.23 13.91
C ALA A 419 -12.08 11.79 13.54
N LEU A 420 -11.70 12.93 14.12
CA LEU A 420 -10.37 13.52 13.87
C LEU A 420 -9.23 12.58 14.32
N ALA A 421 -9.40 11.87 15.44
CA ALA A 421 -8.44 10.88 15.91
C ALA A 421 -8.22 9.75 14.90
N ARG A 422 -9.32 9.21 14.36
CA ARG A 422 -9.27 8.24 13.26
C ARG A 422 -8.57 8.81 12.05
N MET A 423 -8.88 10.04 11.65
CA MET A 423 -8.24 10.68 10.50
C MET A 423 -6.72 10.81 10.68
N GLY A 424 -6.26 11.36 11.80
CA GLY A 424 -4.84 11.61 12.07
C GLY A 424 -4.01 10.34 12.22
N GLY A 425 -4.49 9.39 13.03
CA GLY A 425 -3.78 8.14 13.25
C GLY A 425 -3.78 7.22 12.02
N ASN A 426 -4.85 7.20 11.21
CA ASN A 426 -4.80 6.50 9.92
C ASN A 426 -3.79 7.17 8.97
N LEU A 427 -3.84 8.50 8.82
CA LEU A 427 -2.93 9.20 7.93
C LEU A 427 -1.46 8.97 8.28
N TYR A 428 -1.10 9.02 9.57
CA TYR A 428 0.27 8.81 10.02
C TYR A 428 0.80 7.43 9.60
N MET A 429 -0.01 6.38 9.78
CA MET A 429 0.31 5.01 9.36
C MET A 429 0.32 4.83 7.85
N MET A 430 -0.63 5.44 7.14
CA MET A 430 -0.72 5.37 5.68
C MET A 430 0.54 5.95 5.04
N ASP A 431 0.97 7.13 5.48
CA ASP A 431 2.16 7.79 4.95
C ASP A 431 3.45 7.03 5.34
N ALA A 432 3.52 6.47 6.56
CA ALA A 432 4.62 5.59 6.95
C ALA A 432 4.73 4.34 6.05
N THR A 433 3.59 3.72 5.74
CA THR A 433 3.49 2.53 4.88
C THR A 433 3.88 2.85 3.44
N ARG A 434 3.42 3.98 2.90
CA ARG A 434 3.81 4.47 1.58
C ARG A 434 5.33 4.67 1.49
N LYS A 435 5.92 5.40 2.45
CA LYS A 435 7.36 5.68 2.50
C LYS A 435 8.18 4.39 2.55
N LEU A 436 7.83 3.43 3.41
CA LEU A 436 8.56 2.18 3.54
C LEU A 436 8.46 1.30 2.28
N SER A 437 7.28 1.25 1.65
CA SER A 437 7.09 0.48 0.42
C SER A 437 7.83 1.08 -0.77
N ALA A 438 7.91 2.42 -0.87
CA ALA A 438 8.70 3.09 -1.89
C ALA A 438 10.21 2.84 -1.70
N LEU A 439 10.69 2.88 -0.45
CA LEU A 439 12.07 2.55 -0.11
C LEU A 439 12.45 1.12 -0.57
N ALA A 440 11.55 0.14 -0.41
CA ALA A 440 11.80 -1.22 -0.89
C ALA A 440 12.12 -1.24 -2.39
N VAL A 441 11.34 -0.51 -3.19
CA VAL A 441 11.55 -0.41 -4.64
C VAL A 441 12.87 0.31 -4.96
N ASP A 442 13.20 1.38 -4.25
CA ASP A 442 14.47 2.09 -4.43
C ASP A 442 15.71 1.23 -4.10
N LEU A 443 15.56 0.26 -3.20
CA LEU A 443 16.61 -0.72 -2.88
C LEU A 443 16.72 -1.84 -3.94
N GLY A 444 15.92 -1.78 -5.01
CA GLY A 444 15.91 -2.78 -6.09
C GLY A 444 15.05 -4.01 -5.78
N GLU A 445 14.29 -4.01 -4.68
CA GLU A 445 13.36 -5.08 -4.37
C GLU A 445 12.16 -5.04 -5.33
N LYS A 446 11.56 -6.21 -5.57
CA LYS A 446 10.30 -6.37 -6.31
C LYS A 446 9.23 -6.91 -5.36
N PRO A 447 8.74 -6.13 -4.38
CA PRO A 447 8.12 -6.67 -3.18
C PRO A 447 6.62 -6.95 -3.38
N ALA A 448 6.30 -8.08 -4.02
CA ALA A 448 4.93 -8.42 -4.45
C ALA A 448 3.89 -8.42 -3.31
N VAL A 449 4.18 -9.08 -2.18
CA VAL A 449 3.27 -9.17 -1.02
C VAL A 449 3.13 -7.82 -0.34
N ILE A 450 4.23 -7.10 -0.14
CA ILE A 450 4.22 -5.79 0.52
C ILE A 450 3.48 -4.75 -0.33
N SER A 451 3.66 -4.77 -1.66
CA SER A 451 2.89 -3.92 -2.57
C SER A 451 1.38 -4.15 -2.44
N ALA A 452 0.97 -5.41 -2.26
CA ALA A 452 -0.43 -5.80 -2.04
C ALA A 452 -0.95 -5.33 -0.68
N ILE A 453 -0.15 -5.46 0.38
CA ILE A 453 -0.45 -4.93 1.73
C ILE A 453 -0.66 -3.42 1.67
N ALA A 454 0.30 -2.69 1.07
CA ALA A 454 0.26 -1.25 0.95
C ALA A 454 -0.98 -0.79 0.16
N LYS A 455 -1.22 -1.37 -1.02
CA LYS A 455 -2.39 -1.03 -1.84
C LYS A 455 -3.70 -1.28 -1.10
N TYR A 456 -3.88 -2.47 -0.51
CA TYR A 456 -5.11 -2.81 0.19
C TYR A 456 -5.36 -1.89 1.39
N HIS A 457 -4.41 -1.83 2.33
CA HIS A 457 -4.65 -1.11 3.58
C HIS A 457 -4.59 0.40 3.47
N VAL A 458 -3.73 0.97 2.61
CA VAL A 458 -3.67 2.43 2.44
C VAL A 458 -4.96 2.94 1.77
N THR A 459 -5.49 2.22 0.78
CA THR A 459 -6.73 2.63 0.11
C THR A 459 -7.97 2.46 1.00
N GLU A 460 -8.07 1.37 1.79
CA GLU A 460 -9.18 1.21 2.73
C GLU A 460 -9.14 2.23 3.88
N ARG A 461 -7.95 2.50 4.44
CA ARG A 461 -7.80 3.54 5.46
C ARG A 461 -8.06 4.94 4.90
N GLY A 462 -7.65 5.21 3.65
CA GLY A 462 -7.99 6.44 2.94
C GLY A 462 -9.50 6.65 2.78
N ARG A 463 -10.25 5.58 2.46
CA ARG A 463 -11.73 5.61 2.43
C ARG A 463 -12.31 6.03 3.78
N LEU A 464 -11.78 5.50 4.89
CA LEU A 464 -12.22 5.87 6.25
C LEU A 464 -11.93 7.35 6.54
N VAL A 465 -10.71 7.82 6.23
CA VAL A 465 -10.32 9.23 6.45
C VAL A 465 -11.25 10.19 5.69
N VAL A 466 -11.56 9.89 4.43
CA VAL A 466 -12.46 10.73 3.62
C VAL A 466 -13.89 10.71 4.17
N ASN A 467 -14.40 9.54 4.58
CA ASN A 467 -15.73 9.43 5.18
C ASN A 467 -15.83 10.22 6.51
N ASP A 468 -14.86 10.07 7.41
CA ASP A 468 -14.79 10.85 8.65
C ASP A 468 -14.73 12.35 8.35
N GLY A 469 -13.99 12.74 7.31
CA GLY A 469 -13.93 14.12 6.84
C GLY A 469 -15.30 14.65 6.39
N MET A 470 -16.07 13.85 5.64
CA MET A 470 -17.42 14.21 5.20
C MET A 470 -18.37 14.39 6.39
N ASP A 471 -18.29 13.51 7.39
CA ASP A 471 -19.12 13.58 8.60
C ASP A 471 -18.83 14.86 9.41
N VAL A 472 -17.57 15.24 9.54
CA VAL A 472 -17.16 16.47 10.26
C VAL A 472 -17.54 17.75 9.50
N LEU A 473 -17.41 17.77 8.18
CA LEU A 473 -17.77 18.92 7.35
C LEU A 473 -19.30 19.12 7.24
N GLY A 474 -20.07 18.02 7.33
CA GLY A 474 -21.52 18.03 7.20
C GLY A 474 -21.99 18.60 5.85
N GLY A 475 -22.96 19.51 5.87
CA GLY A 475 -23.52 20.11 4.64
C GLY A 475 -22.48 20.74 3.71
N LYS A 476 -21.40 21.33 4.25
CA LYS A 476 -20.31 21.89 3.45
C LYS A 476 -19.60 20.81 2.61
N GLY A 477 -19.41 19.62 3.19
CA GLY A 477 -18.81 18.49 2.47
C GLY A 477 -19.72 17.97 1.35
N ILE A 478 -21.03 18.17 1.45
CA ILE A 478 -22.03 17.64 0.50
C ILE A 478 -22.27 18.60 -0.68
N CYS A 479 -22.38 19.90 -0.41
CA CYS A 479 -22.66 20.90 -1.44
C CYS A 479 -21.43 21.12 -2.32
N MET A 480 -21.55 20.75 -3.59
CA MET A 480 -20.50 20.80 -4.61
C MET A 480 -20.28 22.24 -5.09
N GLY A 481 -19.02 22.68 -5.17
CA GLY A 481 -18.64 23.99 -5.73
C GLY A 481 -17.14 24.28 -5.56
N PRO A 482 -16.65 25.45 -6.02
CA PRO A 482 -15.25 25.86 -5.84
C PRO A 482 -14.77 25.84 -4.37
N SER A 483 -15.67 26.09 -3.41
CA SER A 483 -15.37 26.13 -1.98
C SER A 483 -15.38 24.73 -1.31
N ASN A 484 -15.70 23.67 -2.06
CA ASN A 484 -15.72 22.29 -1.58
C ASN A 484 -14.44 21.54 -2.01
N PHE A 485 -13.67 21.08 -1.03
CA PHE A 485 -12.42 20.36 -1.27
C PHE A 485 -12.53 18.83 -1.17
N LEU A 486 -13.63 18.28 -0.61
CA LEU A 486 -13.68 16.86 -0.20
C LEU A 486 -14.65 15.99 -1.01
N ALA A 487 -15.75 16.55 -1.52
CA ALA A 487 -16.81 15.77 -2.16
C ALA A 487 -16.31 14.95 -3.36
N ARG A 488 -15.35 15.49 -4.12
CA ARG A 488 -14.73 14.80 -5.26
C ARG A 488 -13.84 13.65 -4.83
N ALA A 489 -13.09 13.81 -3.74
CA ALA A 489 -12.38 12.70 -3.14
C ALA A 489 -13.37 11.58 -2.74
N TYR A 490 -14.48 11.93 -2.08
CA TYR A 490 -15.53 10.97 -1.69
C TYR A 490 -16.13 10.22 -2.88
N GLN A 491 -16.40 10.89 -4.01
CA GLN A 491 -16.89 10.23 -5.23
C GLN A 491 -15.86 9.25 -5.82
N GLN A 492 -14.57 9.47 -5.58
CA GLN A 492 -13.48 8.76 -6.24
C GLN A 492 -12.85 7.64 -5.41
N ILE A 493 -13.10 7.61 -4.09
CA ILE A 493 -12.60 6.52 -3.22
C ILE A 493 -12.90 5.10 -3.74
N PRO A 494 -14.02 4.79 -4.45
CA PRO A 494 -14.28 3.44 -4.93
C PRO A 494 -13.36 3.00 -6.08
N ILE A 495 -12.67 3.94 -6.74
CA ILE A 495 -11.78 3.63 -7.86
C ILE A 495 -10.52 2.93 -7.32
N ALA A 496 -9.85 3.51 -6.34
CA ALA A 496 -8.57 3.03 -5.83
C ALA A 496 -8.65 1.63 -5.18
N ILE A 497 -9.77 1.32 -4.52
CA ILE A 497 -10.01 -0.01 -3.95
C ILE A 497 -10.27 -1.09 -5.01
N THR A 498 -10.61 -0.70 -6.24
CA THR A 498 -11.08 -1.60 -7.31
C THR A 498 -9.99 -1.87 -8.35
N VAL A 499 -9.26 -0.84 -8.77
CA VAL A 499 -8.23 -0.95 -9.82
C VAL A 499 -6.89 -1.50 -9.29
N GLU A 500 -5.98 -1.89 -10.21
CA GLU A 500 -4.68 -2.55 -9.92
C GLU A 500 -4.78 -3.80 -9.03
N GLY A 501 -5.89 -4.53 -9.19
CA GLY A 501 -6.26 -5.68 -8.37
C GLY A 501 -7.24 -5.27 -7.28
N ALA A 502 -8.50 -5.66 -7.42
CA ALA A 502 -9.55 -5.34 -6.46
C ALA A 502 -9.14 -5.79 -5.05
N ASN A 503 -9.42 -4.95 -4.05
CA ASN A 503 -9.04 -5.19 -2.65
C ASN A 503 -9.51 -6.55 -2.14
N ILE A 504 -10.68 -7.02 -2.58
CA ILE A 504 -11.21 -8.35 -2.25
C ILE A 504 -10.25 -9.46 -2.71
N LEU A 505 -9.78 -9.39 -3.96
CA LEU A 505 -8.85 -10.38 -4.52
C LEU A 505 -7.47 -10.25 -3.89
N THR A 506 -6.94 -9.03 -3.80
CA THR A 506 -5.64 -8.73 -3.22
C THR A 506 -5.52 -9.27 -1.79
N ARG A 507 -6.56 -9.05 -0.98
CA ARG A 507 -6.66 -9.55 0.39
C ARG A 507 -6.76 -11.09 0.46
N CYS A 508 -7.60 -11.71 -0.35
CA CYS A 508 -7.88 -13.14 -0.24
C CYS A 508 -6.82 -14.04 -0.90
N LEU A 509 -6.24 -13.61 -2.03
CA LEU A 509 -5.39 -14.45 -2.88
C LEU A 509 -3.91 -14.04 -2.87
N ILE A 510 -3.60 -12.75 -2.80
CA ILE A 510 -2.21 -12.27 -2.98
C ILE A 510 -1.47 -12.24 -1.64
N ILE A 511 -1.97 -11.46 -0.67
CA ILE A 511 -1.23 -11.15 0.57
C ILE A 511 -0.78 -12.41 1.31
N PHE A 512 -1.72 -13.31 1.60
CA PHE A 512 -1.38 -14.55 2.30
C PHE A 512 -1.03 -15.70 1.34
N GLY A 513 -1.75 -15.87 0.24
CA GLY A 513 -1.55 -17.01 -0.66
C GLY A 513 -0.12 -17.07 -1.22
N GLN A 514 0.36 -15.96 -1.79
CA GLN A 514 1.74 -15.87 -2.26
C GLN A 514 2.73 -15.74 -1.10
N GLY A 515 2.37 -15.00 -0.05
CA GLY A 515 3.24 -14.80 1.12
C GLY A 515 3.56 -16.08 1.88
N ALA A 516 2.59 -16.96 2.09
CA ALA A 516 2.78 -18.23 2.80
C ALA A 516 3.72 -19.19 2.09
N ILE A 517 3.86 -19.08 0.77
CA ILE A 517 4.79 -19.90 -0.02
C ILE A 517 6.15 -19.24 -0.11
N ARG A 518 6.19 -17.95 -0.49
CA ARG A 518 7.43 -17.23 -0.79
C ARG A 518 8.18 -16.80 0.47
N CYS A 519 7.46 -16.25 1.45
CA CYS A 519 8.03 -15.66 2.65
C CYS A 519 8.30 -16.71 3.74
N HIS A 520 7.72 -17.91 3.61
CA HIS A 520 7.99 -19.00 4.53
C HIS A 520 9.42 -19.56 4.32
N PRO A 521 10.23 -19.73 5.37
CA PRO A 521 11.67 -20.02 5.22
C PRO A 521 12.03 -21.35 4.54
N TYR A 522 11.07 -22.28 4.47
CA TYR A 522 11.29 -23.66 4.02
C TYR A 522 10.37 -24.16 2.89
N VAL A 523 9.16 -23.61 2.72
CA VAL A 523 8.13 -24.22 1.84
C VAL A 523 8.58 -24.19 0.37
N LEU A 524 9.06 -23.05 -0.12
CA LEU A 524 9.57 -22.96 -1.49
C LEU A 524 10.78 -23.88 -1.73
N LYS A 525 11.65 -24.06 -0.73
CA LYS A 525 12.80 -24.96 -0.80
C LYS A 525 12.38 -26.43 -0.88
N GLU A 526 11.36 -26.82 -0.13
CA GLU A 526 10.76 -28.16 -0.20
C GLU A 526 10.15 -28.40 -1.59
N MET A 527 9.44 -27.42 -2.13
CA MET A 527 8.87 -27.49 -3.48
C MET A 527 9.98 -27.66 -4.54
N HIS A 528 11.01 -26.82 -4.51
CA HIS A 528 12.15 -26.95 -5.45
C HIS A 528 12.85 -28.30 -5.33
N ALA A 529 13.08 -28.80 -4.11
CA ALA A 529 13.71 -30.10 -3.90
C ALA A 529 12.86 -31.26 -4.45
N THR A 530 11.53 -31.12 -4.52
CA THR A 530 10.67 -32.14 -5.13
C THR A 530 10.69 -32.11 -6.66
N ALA A 531 10.97 -30.95 -7.25
CA ALA A 531 11.12 -30.76 -8.70
C ALA A 531 12.53 -31.10 -9.22
N GLU A 532 13.52 -31.28 -8.34
CA GLU A 532 14.89 -31.65 -8.70
C GLU A 532 14.95 -33.02 -9.40
N GLY A 533 15.68 -33.07 -10.52
CA GLY A 533 15.81 -34.25 -11.37
C GLY A 533 16.82 -35.27 -10.85
N ASP A 534 17.86 -34.81 -10.15
CA ASP A 534 18.84 -35.69 -9.49
C ASP A 534 18.29 -36.18 -8.14
N ARG A 535 18.05 -37.49 -8.01
CA ARG A 535 17.47 -38.09 -6.79
C ARG A 535 18.34 -37.87 -5.55
N THR A 536 19.67 -37.93 -5.65
CA THR A 536 20.55 -37.77 -4.49
C THR A 536 20.57 -36.32 -4.02
N ARG A 537 20.56 -35.37 -4.95
CA ARG A 537 20.42 -33.94 -4.64
C ARG A 537 19.03 -33.63 -4.07
N ALA A 538 17.97 -34.14 -4.70
CA ALA A 538 16.58 -33.98 -4.23
C ALA A 538 16.42 -34.44 -2.78
N VAL A 539 16.94 -35.63 -2.41
CA VAL A 539 16.89 -36.13 -1.03
C VAL A 539 17.70 -35.24 -0.08
N THR A 540 18.87 -34.74 -0.51
CA THR A 540 19.74 -33.91 0.32
C THR A 540 19.12 -32.54 0.62
N ASP A 541 18.58 -31.89 -0.40
CA ASP A 541 17.97 -30.56 -0.29
C ASP A 541 16.63 -30.64 0.45
N PHE A 542 15.84 -31.68 0.17
CA PHE A 542 14.59 -31.95 0.89
C PHE A 542 14.83 -32.26 2.36
N ASP A 543 15.83 -33.09 2.69
CA ASP A 543 16.21 -33.39 4.07
C ASP A 543 16.58 -32.13 4.87
N ALA A 544 17.33 -31.21 4.27
CA ALA A 544 17.68 -29.96 4.91
C ALA A 544 16.45 -29.05 5.12
N ALA A 545 15.59 -28.94 4.11
CA ALA A 545 14.40 -28.10 4.15
C ALA A 545 13.35 -28.64 5.14
N PHE A 546 12.98 -29.93 5.03
CA PHE A 546 11.93 -30.56 5.83
C PHE A 546 12.27 -30.59 7.32
N PHE A 547 13.46 -31.05 7.71
CA PHE A 547 13.83 -31.07 9.13
C PHE A 547 14.07 -29.66 9.70
N GLY A 548 14.46 -28.70 8.84
CA GLY A 548 14.48 -27.28 9.18
C GLY A 548 13.08 -26.74 9.49
N HIS A 549 12.10 -27.07 8.62
CA HIS A 549 10.69 -26.73 8.77
C HIS A 549 10.09 -27.33 10.06
N VAL A 550 10.34 -28.61 10.33
CA VAL A 550 9.91 -29.24 11.59
C VAL A 550 10.46 -28.49 12.81
N GLY A 551 11.77 -28.17 12.80
CA GLY A 551 12.38 -27.37 13.87
C GLY A 551 11.76 -25.99 14.01
N PHE A 552 11.41 -25.35 12.90
CA PHE A 552 10.75 -24.05 12.85
C PHE A 552 9.36 -24.06 13.48
N VAL A 553 8.52 -25.05 13.14
CA VAL A 553 7.18 -25.22 13.74
C VAL A 553 7.30 -25.34 15.27
N PHE A 554 8.16 -26.25 15.76
CA PHE A 554 8.34 -26.45 17.20
C PHE A 554 8.92 -25.21 17.89
N ALA A 555 9.81 -24.48 17.23
CA ALA A 555 10.33 -23.22 17.76
C ALA A 555 9.21 -22.18 17.92
N ASN A 556 8.30 -22.07 16.95
CA ASN A 556 7.18 -21.13 17.03
C ASN A 556 6.08 -21.58 18.00
N VAL A 557 5.91 -22.88 18.25
CA VAL A 557 5.10 -23.37 19.39
C VAL A 557 5.70 -22.89 20.71
N ALA A 558 7.00 -23.14 20.94
CA ALA A 558 7.68 -22.75 22.17
C ALA A 558 7.71 -21.21 22.36
N ARG A 559 7.96 -20.45 21.30
CA ARG A 559 7.90 -18.97 21.31
C ARG A 559 6.50 -18.45 21.58
N SER A 560 5.48 -19.01 20.93
CA SER A 560 4.08 -18.61 21.17
C SER A 560 3.69 -18.79 22.64
N LEU A 561 4.07 -19.93 23.24
CA LEU A 561 3.87 -20.19 24.66
C LEU A 561 4.67 -19.21 25.55
N ALA A 562 5.96 -19.05 25.29
CA ALA A 562 6.84 -18.18 26.08
C ALA A 562 6.39 -16.71 26.01
N TYR A 563 6.04 -16.22 24.82
CA TYR A 563 5.51 -14.87 24.61
C TYR A 563 4.11 -14.71 25.19
N GLY A 564 3.26 -15.72 25.11
CA GLY A 564 1.94 -15.75 25.75
C GLY A 564 2.05 -15.61 27.28
N LEU A 565 2.86 -16.44 27.92
CA LEU A 565 3.05 -16.46 29.37
C LEU A 565 3.76 -15.21 29.91
N SER A 566 4.70 -14.65 29.15
CA SER A 566 5.44 -13.44 29.55
C SER A 566 4.74 -12.14 29.18
N GLY A 567 3.55 -12.19 28.57
CA GLY A 567 2.90 -11.00 28.02
C GLY A 567 3.69 -10.31 26.90
N GLY A 568 4.63 -11.02 26.26
CA GLY A 568 5.53 -10.52 25.23
C GLY A 568 6.88 -10.00 25.73
N LEU A 569 7.16 -10.01 27.05
CA LEU A 569 8.43 -9.50 27.59
C LEU A 569 9.67 -10.24 27.06
N LEU A 570 9.53 -11.52 26.73
CA LEU A 570 10.60 -12.35 26.15
C LEU A 570 10.80 -12.13 24.64
N ALA A 571 9.92 -11.40 23.95
CA ALA A 571 10.12 -11.06 22.55
C ALA A 571 11.22 -10.00 22.40
N SER A 572 11.98 -10.08 21.30
CA SER A 572 13.01 -9.11 20.99
C SER A 572 12.40 -7.74 20.67
N ALA A 573 13.08 -6.70 21.12
CA ALA A 573 12.89 -5.33 20.66
C ALA A 573 14.28 -4.67 20.60
N PRO A 574 14.51 -3.72 19.68
CA PRO A 574 15.79 -3.03 19.59
C PRO A 574 16.14 -2.35 20.90
N SER A 575 17.38 -2.52 21.34
CA SER A 575 17.89 -1.83 22.53
C SER A 575 17.89 -0.31 22.33
N ALA A 576 18.17 0.14 21.11
CA ALA A 576 18.19 1.55 20.74
C ALA A 576 16.81 2.18 20.52
N ALA A 577 15.73 1.39 20.37
CA ALA A 577 14.40 1.91 20.07
C ALA A 577 13.86 2.85 21.15
N ALA A 578 13.03 3.81 20.74
CA ALA A 578 12.34 4.74 21.64
C ALA A 578 11.67 3.98 22.81
N PRO A 579 11.92 4.37 24.08
CA PRO A 579 11.40 3.66 25.23
C PRO A 579 9.88 3.49 25.21
N GLU A 580 9.12 4.53 24.83
CA GLU A 580 7.65 4.44 24.75
C GLU A 580 7.14 3.48 23.66
N MET A 581 7.95 3.18 22.64
CA MET A 581 7.57 2.31 21.52
C MET A 581 8.02 0.85 21.69
N ARG A 582 8.91 0.56 22.64
CA ARG A 582 9.53 -0.77 22.82
C ARG A 582 8.51 -1.90 23.00
N THR A 583 7.39 -1.61 23.67
CA THR A 583 6.32 -2.59 23.90
C THR A 583 5.64 -3.03 22.61
N TYR A 584 5.59 -2.17 21.60
CA TYR A 584 4.98 -2.49 20.30
C TYR A 584 5.82 -3.44 19.46
N TYR A 585 7.14 -3.27 19.45
CA TYR A 585 8.05 -4.24 18.82
C TYR A 585 7.87 -5.64 19.41
N ARG A 586 7.75 -5.73 20.73
CA ARG A 586 7.47 -6.99 21.43
C ARG A 586 6.10 -7.57 21.09
N ALA A 587 5.08 -6.71 20.99
CA ALA A 587 3.74 -7.12 20.60
C ALA A 587 3.72 -7.72 19.18
N VAL A 588 4.42 -7.10 18.22
CA VAL A 588 4.57 -7.66 16.87
C VAL A 588 5.38 -8.96 16.91
N GLY A 589 6.44 -9.07 17.73
CA GLY A 589 7.15 -10.34 17.91
C GLY A 589 6.25 -11.48 18.41
N ARG A 590 5.33 -11.17 19.35
CA ARG A 590 4.31 -12.12 19.81
C ARG A 590 3.33 -12.51 18.70
N LEU A 591 2.83 -11.53 17.94
CA LEU A 591 1.93 -11.78 16.81
C LEU A 591 2.61 -12.59 15.71
N SER A 592 3.88 -12.32 15.41
CA SER A 592 4.66 -13.03 14.41
C SER A 592 4.81 -14.51 14.76
N ALA A 593 5.12 -14.85 16.02
CA ALA A 593 5.22 -16.26 16.45
C ALA A 593 3.86 -16.99 16.34
N ALA A 594 2.78 -16.33 16.79
CA ALA A 594 1.44 -16.87 16.68
C ALA A 594 0.99 -17.03 15.22
N PHE A 595 1.33 -16.07 14.37
CA PHE A 595 1.04 -16.08 12.94
C PHE A 595 1.80 -17.18 12.21
N ALA A 596 3.09 -17.36 12.48
CA ALA A 596 3.91 -18.44 11.91
C ALA A 596 3.31 -19.81 12.28
N LEU A 597 3.02 -20.02 13.58
CA LEU A 597 2.37 -21.24 14.05
C LEU A 597 1.02 -21.48 13.37
N MET A 598 0.17 -20.46 13.25
CA MET A 598 -1.12 -20.59 12.59
C MET A 598 -1.00 -20.81 11.09
N THR A 599 0.03 -20.28 10.44
CA THR A 599 0.32 -20.50 9.02
C THR A 599 0.67 -21.96 8.78
N ASP A 600 1.61 -22.52 9.54
CA ASP A 600 2.03 -23.92 9.42
C ASP A 600 0.88 -24.88 9.73
N LEU A 601 0.13 -24.59 10.79
CA LEU A 601 -1.04 -25.37 11.15
C LEU A 601 -2.13 -25.31 10.06
N SER A 602 -2.33 -24.14 9.44
CA SER A 602 -3.28 -23.98 8.34
C SER A 602 -2.85 -24.76 7.11
N MET A 603 -1.57 -24.68 6.72
CA MET A 603 -1.02 -25.45 5.60
C MET A 603 -1.12 -26.96 5.86
N PHE A 604 -0.84 -27.40 7.09
CA PHE A 604 -0.93 -28.80 7.48
C PHE A 604 -2.37 -29.34 7.46
N VAL A 605 -3.32 -28.63 8.09
CA VAL A 605 -4.72 -29.09 8.23
C VAL A 605 -5.51 -28.92 6.93
N LEU A 606 -5.31 -27.83 6.20
CA LEU A 606 -6.10 -27.52 5.02
C LEU A 606 -5.43 -27.95 3.70
N GLY A 607 -4.10 -28.11 3.69
CA GLY A 607 -3.33 -28.48 2.50
C GLY A 607 -3.70 -27.61 1.28
N GLY A 608 -3.84 -28.25 0.12
CA GLY A 608 -4.24 -27.60 -1.13
C GLY A 608 -5.66 -26.97 -1.10
N SER A 609 -6.49 -27.23 -0.09
CA SER A 609 -7.80 -26.57 0.05
C SER A 609 -7.70 -25.16 0.63
N LEU A 610 -6.57 -24.79 1.24
CA LEU A 610 -6.34 -23.46 1.83
C LEU A 610 -6.57 -22.34 0.81
N LYS A 611 -6.18 -22.53 -0.45
CA LYS A 611 -6.40 -21.58 -1.54
C LYS A 611 -7.88 -21.27 -1.80
N ARG A 612 -8.77 -22.23 -1.51
CA ARG A 612 -10.24 -22.07 -1.65
C ARG A 612 -10.91 -21.55 -0.38
N ARG A 613 -10.19 -21.50 0.74
CA ARG A 613 -10.68 -20.99 2.04
C ARG A 613 -10.37 -19.50 2.17
N GLU A 614 -10.88 -18.71 1.23
CA GLU A 614 -10.57 -17.29 1.08
C GLU A 614 -10.71 -16.49 2.37
N ARG A 615 -11.72 -16.77 3.21
CA ARG A 615 -11.91 -16.07 4.50
C ARG A 615 -10.80 -16.33 5.51
N ILE A 616 -10.28 -17.56 5.59
CA ILE A 616 -9.18 -17.89 6.51
C ILE A 616 -7.88 -17.29 5.96
N SER A 617 -7.62 -17.49 4.66
CA SER A 617 -6.47 -16.89 3.95
C SER A 617 -6.43 -15.38 4.16
N ALA A 618 -7.56 -14.69 3.94
CA ALA A 618 -7.67 -13.26 4.08
C ALA A 618 -7.39 -12.77 5.51
N ARG A 619 -7.88 -13.47 6.53
CA ARG A 619 -7.61 -13.10 7.93
C ARG A 619 -6.15 -13.33 8.31
N LEU A 620 -5.52 -14.40 7.82
CA LEU A 620 -4.07 -14.60 7.99
C LEU A 620 -3.30 -13.47 7.29
N GLY A 621 -3.74 -13.07 6.09
CA GLY A 621 -3.21 -11.91 5.37
C GLY A 621 -3.38 -10.61 6.13
N ASP A 622 -4.52 -10.38 6.80
CA ASP A 622 -4.74 -9.20 7.64
C ASP A 622 -3.75 -9.18 8.81
N ILE A 623 -3.46 -10.31 9.47
CA ILE A 623 -2.48 -10.36 10.58
C ILE A 623 -1.10 -9.91 10.08
N LEU A 624 -0.62 -10.50 8.98
CA LEU A 624 0.65 -10.12 8.35
C LEU A 624 0.67 -8.63 8.00
N SER A 625 -0.41 -8.16 7.38
CA SER A 625 -0.54 -6.79 6.93
C SER A 625 -0.44 -5.81 8.09
N GLN A 626 -1.18 -6.03 9.17
CA GLN A 626 -1.12 -5.14 10.33
C GLN A 626 0.27 -5.13 10.98
N MET A 627 0.97 -6.27 11.03
CA MET A 627 2.37 -6.30 11.49
C MET A 627 3.29 -5.44 10.60
N TYR A 628 3.09 -5.46 9.28
CA TYR A 628 3.83 -4.60 8.35
C TYR A 628 3.52 -3.11 8.58
N LEU A 629 2.24 -2.75 8.72
CA LEU A 629 1.83 -1.36 8.98
C LEU A 629 2.38 -0.82 10.30
N ILE A 630 2.39 -1.65 11.36
CA ILE A 630 3.02 -1.31 12.65
C ILE A 630 4.51 -1.11 12.45
N SER A 631 5.18 -2.02 11.74
CA SER A 631 6.62 -1.92 11.46
C SER A 631 6.96 -0.62 10.72
N ALA A 632 6.17 -0.24 9.72
CA ALA A 632 6.32 1.00 8.98
C ALA A 632 6.15 2.22 9.89
N THR A 633 5.13 2.22 10.74
CA THR A 633 4.83 3.31 11.68
C THR A 633 5.95 3.50 12.71
N LEU A 634 6.45 2.40 13.28
CA LEU A 634 7.56 2.41 14.22
C LEU A 634 8.85 2.89 13.55
N LYS A 635 9.15 2.39 12.34
CA LYS A 635 10.32 2.85 11.58
C LYS A 635 10.23 4.33 11.23
N ARG A 636 9.07 4.83 10.79
CA ARG A 636 8.87 6.26 10.55
C ARG A 636 9.19 7.09 11.79
N TYR A 637 8.67 6.71 12.96
CA TYR A 637 8.93 7.46 14.20
C TYR A 637 10.42 7.52 14.55
N GLU A 638 11.16 6.44 14.29
CA GLU A 638 12.62 6.40 14.45
C GLU A 638 13.34 7.28 13.40
N ASP A 639 12.97 7.15 12.13
CA ASP A 639 13.55 7.88 11.00
C ASP A 639 13.32 9.40 11.09
N ASP A 640 12.15 9.82 11.60
CA ASP A 640 11.78 11.22 11.81
C ASP A 640 12.45 11.82 13.07
N GLY A 641 13.27 11.04 13.79
CA GLY A 641 14.06 11.51 14.94
C GLY A 641 13.33 11.45 16.29
N ARG A 642 12.28 10.63 16.42
CA ARG A 642 11.46 10.43 17.63
C ARG A 642 10.82 11.73 18.15
N PRO A 643 10.14 12.51 17.31
CA PRO A 643 9.51 13.75 17.74
C PRO A 643 8.40 13.45 18.75
N VAL A 644 8.58 13.92 19.99
CA VAL A 644 7.64 13.67 21.12
C VAL A 644 6.21 14.09 20.77
N HIS A 645 6.04 15.18 20.02
CA HIS A 645 4.73 15.68 19.62
C HIS A 645 4.03 14.84 18.54
N ASP A 646 4.70 13.85 17.93
CA ASP A 646 4.11 12.94 16.95
C ASP A 646 3.77 11.59 17.60
N ALA A 647 4.25 11.34 18.82
CA ALA A 647 3.99 10.12 19.57
C ALA A 647 2.49 9.80 19.70
N PRO A 648 1.56 10.76 19.91
CA PRO A 648 0.13 10.45 19.95
C PRO A 648 -0.38 9.81 18.66
N TYR A 649 0.06 10.29 17.49
CA TYR A 649 -0.28 9.67 16.20
C TYR A 649 0.23 8.24 16.14
N ALA A 650 1.52 8.03 16.41
CA ALA A 650 2.14 6.72 16.37
C ALA A 650 1.49 5.72 17.34
N HIS A 651 1.22 6.13 18.58
CA HIS A 651 0.54 5.32 19.59
C HIS A 651 -0.86 4.91 19.13
N TRP A 652 -1.65 5.87 18.62
CA TRP A 652 -3.01 5.59 18.16
C TRP A 652 -2.98 4.61 16.99
N SER A 653 -2.14 4.89 15.98
CA SER A 653 -1.92 4.05 14.81
C SER A 653 -1.61 2.61 15.19
N VAL A 654 -0.60 2.41 16.05
CA VAL A 654 -0.13 1.07 16.41
C VAL A 654 -1.15 0.32 17.27
N GLN A 655 -1.84 0.99 18.20
CA GLN A 655 -2.86 0.36 19.03
C GLN A 655 -4.06 -0.14 18.20
N ASP A 656 -4.52 0.67 17.25
CA ASP A 656 -5.56 0.27 16.29
C ASP A 656 -5.13 -0.95 15.46
N ALA A 657 -3.93 -0.92 14.86
CA ALA A 657 -3.45 -2.04 14.05
C ALA A 657 -3.22 -3.33 14.87
N LEU A 658 -2.72 -3.22 16.11
CA LEU A 658 -2.59 -4.38 17.01
C LEU A 658 -3.95 -5.00 17.34
N LEU A 659 -4.97 -4.18 17.56
CA LEU A 659 -6.32 -4.67 17.78
C LEU A 659 -6.88 -5.37 16.55
N GLN A 660 -6.70 -4.79 15.35
CA GLN A 660 -7.14 -5.41 14.10
C GLN A 660 -6.43 -6.74 13.84
N ALA A 661 -5.13 -6.84 14.11
CA ALA A 661 -4.36 -8.08 14.02
C ALA A 661 -4.89 -9.15 14.99
N GLN A 662 -5.17 -8.75 16.24
CA GLN A 662 -5.75 -9.62 17.26
C GLN A 662 -7.13 -10.13 16.84
N GLN A 663 -8.01 -9.26 16.33
CA GLN A 663 -9.34 -9.63 15.84
C GLN A 663 -9.26 -10.59 14.64
N ALA A 664 -8.32 -10.37 13.71
CA ALA A 664 -8.10 -11.27 12.60
C ALA A 664 -7.65 -12.67 13.08
N LEU A 665 -6.70 -12.74 14.03
CA LEU A 665 -6.23 -13.98 14.63
C LEU A 665 -7.36 -14.72 15.37
N ILE A 666 -8.16 -14.02 16.17
CA ILE A 666 -9.36 -14.59 16.80
C ILE A 666 -10.32 -15.13 15.74
N GLY A 667 -10.57 -14.36 14.69
CA GLY A 667 -11.44 -14.77 13.58
C GLY A 667 -10.92 -16.02 12.85
N VAL A 668 -9.61 -16.23 12.76
CA VAL A 668 -9.02 -17.49 12.27
C VAL A 668 -9.36 -18.62 13.25
N LEU A 669 -9.04 -18.48 14.54
CA LEU A 669 -9.25 -19.50 15.56
C LEU A 669 -10.73 -19.91 15.69
N GLU A 670 -11.64 -18.93 15.68
CA GLU A 670 -13.10 -19.13 15.76
C GLU A 670 -13.70 -19.75 14.50
N ASN A 671 -12.97 -19.79 13.39
CA ASN A 671 -13.44 -20.42 12.14
C ASN A 671 -12.52 -21.54 11.67
N PHE A 672 -11.57 -21.96 12.53
CA PHE A 672 -10.63 -23.00 12.17
C PHE A 672 -11.34 -24.36 12.15
N PRO A 673 -11.10 -25.20 11.13
CA PRO A 673 -11.84 -26.47 10.98
C PRO A 673 -11.68 -27.41 12.18
N ASN A 674 -10.46 -27.50 12.72
CA ASN A 674 -10.17 -28.34 13.88
C ASN A 674 -10.31 -27.52 15.17
N ARG A 675 -11.42 -27.71 15.89
CA ARG A 675 -11.76 -26.96 17.11
C ARG A 675 -10.84 -27.24 18.29
N LEU A 676 -10.33 -28.47 18.39
CA LEU A 676 -9.39 -28.84 19.45
C LEU A 676 -8.06 -28.12 19.25
N LEU A 677 -7.51 -28.16 18.03
CA LEU A 677 -6.26 -27.45 17.70
C LEU A 677 -6.42 -25.94 17.86
N ALA A 678 -7.56 -25.37 17.45
CA ALA A 678 -7.85 -23.96 17.66
C ALA A 678 -7.88 -23.58 19.15
N GLY A 679 -8.51 -24.41 20.00
CA GLY A 679 -8.53 -24.21 21.44
C GLY A 679 -7.14 -24.27 22.08
N LEU A 680 -6.31 -25.24 21.64
CA LEU A 680 -4.92 -25.36 22.08
C LEU A 680 -4.10 -24.13 21.69
N VAL A 681 -4.14 -23.69 20.42
CA VAL A 681 -3.41 -22.49 20.00
C VAL A 681 -3.92 -21.25 20.73
N ARG A 682 -5.23 -21.12 20.96
CA ARG A 682 -5.79 -20.01 21.74
C ARG A 682 -5.21 -19.98 23.16
N LEU A 683 -5.08 -21.13 23.82
CA LEU A 683 -4.47 -21.22 25.16
C LEU A 683 -2.99 -20.85 25.13
N LEU A 684 -2.24 -21.30 24.11
CA LEU A 684 -0.82 -20.98 23.96
C LEU A 684 -0.58 -19.48 23.71
N VAL A 685 -1.37 -18.88 22.83
CA VAL A 685 -1.19 -17.48 22.40
C VAL A 685 -1.79 -16.49 23.39
N PHE A 686 -2.94 -16.82 24.01
CA PHE A 686 -3.70 -15.93 24.89
C PHE A 686 -4.00 -16.58 26.26
N PRO A 687 -2.99 -17.00 27.03
CA PRO A 687 -3.22 -17.72 28.29
C PRO A 687 -3.96 -16.88 29.34
N PHE A 688 -3.80 -15.55 29.30
CA PHE A 688 -4.45 -14.60 30.22
C PHE A 688 -5.52 -13.73 29.54
N GLY A 689 -6.02 -14.16 28.37
CA GLY A 689 -6.97 -13.40 27.57
C GLY A 689 -6.32 -12.44 26.56
N LEU A 690 -7.13 -11.51 26.06
CA LEU A 690 -6.81 -10.65 24.93
C LEU A 690 -6.07 -9.36 25.40
N PRO A 691 -4.82 -9.13 24.98
CA PRO A 691 -4.02 -8.01 25.48
C PRO A 691 -4.34 -6.64 24.86
N HIS A 692 -4.85 -6.59 23.63
CA HIS A 692 -5.00 -5.33 22.89
C HIS A 692 -6.42 -4.78 23.00
N ARG A 693 -6.52 -3.46 23.19
CA ARG A 693 -7.76 -2.68 23.34
C ARG A 693 -7.78 -1.53 22.33
N ASN A 694 -8.95 -0.92 22.14
CA ASN A 694 -9.06 0.32 21.37
C ASN A 694 -8.14 1.41 21.96
N PRO A 695 -7.63 2.33 21.12
CA PRO A 695 -7.05 3.58 21.61
C PRO A 695 -7.99 4.27 22.60
N SER A 696 -7.45 4.84 23.68
CA SER A 696 -8.25 5.52 24.69
C SER A 696 -8.79 6.87 24.21
N ASP A 697 -9.90 7.32 24.77
CA ASP A 697 -10.50 8.63 24.44
C ASP A 697 -9.52 9.78 24.72
N ALA A 698 -8.69 9.67 25.76
CA ALA A 698 -7.64 10.63 26.07
C ALA A 698 -6.56 10.70 24.98
N LEU A 699 -6.14 9.56 24.44
CA LEU A 699 -5.20 9.50 23.32
C LEU A 699 -5.85 10.04 22.04
N SER A 700 -7.11 9.68 21.78
CA SER A 700 -7.88 10.23 20.66
C SER A 700 -8.01 11.75 20.75
N SER A 701 -8.25 12.30 21.94
CA SER A 701 -8.28 13.74 22.18
C SER A 701 -6.93 14.39 21.88
N GLN A 702 -5.81 13.80 22.31
CA GLN A 702 -4.46 14.31 22.00
C GLN A 702 -4.19 14.35 20.49
N VAL A 703 -4.60 13.31 19.75
CA VAL A 703 -4.47 13.26 18.28
C VAL A 703 -5.30 14.37 17.63
N ALA A 704 -6.57 14.51 18.05
CA ALA A 704 -7.47 15.53 17.53
C ALA A 704 -6.99 16.96 17.83
N ASP A 705 -6.46 17.19 19.03
CA ASP A 705 -5.91 18.48 19.44
C ASP A 705 -4.62 18.80 18.66
N ALA A 706 -3.74 17.83 18.47
CA ALA A 706 -2.52 18.00 17.66
C ALA A 706 -2.85 18.36 16.21
N MET A 707 -3.90 17.78 15.62
CA MET A 707 -4.36 18.13 14.26
C MET A 707 -4.95 19.54 14.16
N GLN A 708 -5.52 20.05 15.24
CA GLN A 708 -6.19 21.36 15.30
C GLN A 708 -5.28 22.48 15.82
N THR A 709 -4.01 22.17 16.12
CA THR A 709 -3.07 23.15 16.67
C THR A 709 -1.98 23.46 15.65
N PRO A 710 -1.75 24.74 15.29
CA PRO A 710 -0.59 25.13 14.50
C PRO A 710 0.70 24.67 15.18
N GLY A 711 1.57 23.99 14.44
CA GLY A 711 2.86 23.55 14.96
C GLY A 711 3.53 22.48 14.11
N GLU A 712 4.78 22.16 14.45
CA GLU A 712 5.61 21.27 13.64
C GLU A 712 5.05 19.85 13.51
N SER A 713 4.38 19.33 14.54
CA SER A 713 3.78 17.98 14.50
C SER A 713 2.71 17.88 13.40
N ARG A 714 1.83 18.89 13.34
CA ARG A 714 0.83 19.00 12.28
C ARG A 714 1.47 19.18 10.90
N GLU A 715 2.46 20.06 10.78
CA GLU A 715 3.13 20.27 9.49
C GLU A 715 3.95 19.06 9.03
N ARG A 716 4.52 18.25 9.94
CA ARG A 716 5.14 16.96 9.59
C ARG A 716 4.10 15.93 9.13
N LEU A 717 2.94 15.87 9.77
CA LEU A 717 1.83 14.99 9.35
C LEU A 717 1.35 15.35 7.94
N LEU A 718 1.30 16.65 7.63
CA LEU A 718 0.79 17.23 6.40
C LEU A 718 1.90 17.68 5.44
N ALA A 719 3.13 17.20 5.62
CA ALA A 719 4.27 17.64 4.83
C ALA A 719 4.06 17.35 3.34
N ASP A 720 4.69 18.17 2.49
CA ASP A 720 4.72 18.04 1.03
C ASP A 720 3.35 18.19 0.33
N THR A 721 2.29 18.63 1.03
CA THR A 721 1.01 18.97 0.39
C THR A 721 1.08 20.32 -0.30
N PHE A 722 0.35 20.49 -1.40
CA PHE A 722 0.16 21.80 -2.02
C PHE A 722 -1.04 22.55 -1.39
N VAL A 723 -0.83 23.82 -1.06
CA VAL A 723 -1.87 24.79 -0.65
C VAL A 723 -1.55 26.11 -1.35
N GLN A 724 -2.53 26.71 -2.03
CA GLN A 724 -2.28 27.82 -2.98
C GLN A 724 -1.81 29.12 -2.31
N GLY A 725 -2.07 29.29 -1.01
CA GLY A 725 -1.58 30.42 -0.23
C GLY A 725 -2.30 31.75 -0.47
N ASP A 726 -3.46 31.74 -1.14
CA ASP A 726 -4.32 32.91 -1.32
C ASP A 726 -5.75 32.66 -0.83
N ILE A 727 -6.62 33.67 -0.97
CA ILE A 727 -8.01 33.64 -0.49
C ILE A 727 -8.99 32.92 -1.43
N SER A 728 -8.55 32.52 -2.63
CA SER A 728 -9.38 31.82 -3.60
C SER A 728 -9.50 30.33 -3.29
N ASP A 729 -8.55 29.78 -2.53
CA ASP A 729 -8.57 28.40 -2.06
C ASP A 729 -9.22 28.32 -0.65
N PRO A 730 -10.36 27.61 -0.50
CA PRO A 730 -11.04 27.48 0.80
C PRO A 730 -10.17 26.77 1.85
N VAL A 731 -9.29 25.84 1.45
CA VAL A 731 -8.37 25.17 2.37
C VAL A 731 -7.32 26.15 2.87
N SER A 732 -6.76 26.97 1.97
CA SER A 732 -5.83 28.05 2.33
C SER A 732 -6.44 29.03 3.33
N CYS A 733 -7.70 29.43 3.13
CA CYS A 733 -8.42 30.29 4.09
C CYS A 733 -8.58 29.63 5.46
N ALA A 734 -8.94 28.34 5.50
CA ALA A 734 -9.04 27.61 6.77
C ALA A 734 -7.68 27.57 7.50
N GLU A 735 -6.57 27.33 6.78
CA GLU A 735 -5.21 27.33 7.34
C GLU A 735 -4.79 28.71 7.86
N MET A 736 -5.10 29.79 7.11
CA MET A 736 -4.82 31.16 7.55
C MET A 736 -5.62 31.53 8.81
N ALA A 737 -6.90 31.14 8.87
CA ALA A 737 -7.71 31.32 10.08
C ALA A 737 -7.16 30.51 11.26
N LEU A 738 -6.73 29.28 11.02
CA LEU A 738 -6.11 28.41 12.01
C LEU A 738 -4.82 29.03 12.59
N ALA A 739 -3.97 29.61 11.75
CA ALA A 739 -2.74 30.28 12.17
C ALA A 739 -2.99 31.51 13.08
N LEU A 740 -4.10 32.22 12.87
CA LEU A 740 -4.51 33.36 13.70
C LEU A 740 -5.23 32.95 14.99
N LEU A 741 -5.73 31.71 15.07
CA LEU A 741 -6.58 31.24 16.16
C LEU A 741 -5.95 31.42 17.56
N PRO A 742 -4.66 31.12 17.81
CA PRO A 742 -4.07 31.34 19.15
C PRO A 742 -4.14 32.80 19.62
N GLN A 743 -3.94 33.75 18.69
CA GLN A 743 -4.03 35.18 19.00
C GLN A 743 -5.47 35.58 19.28
N VAL A 744 -6.42 35.09 18.47
CA VAL A 744 -7.85 35.35 18.65
C VAL A 744 -8.36 34.78 19.98
N GLU A 745 -7.97 33.55 20.35
CA GLU A 745 -8.35 32.96 21.64
C GLU A 745 -7.75 33.74 22.82
N ALA A 746 -6.52 34.27 22.69
CA ALA A 746 -5.91 35.12 23.71
C ALA A 746 -6.70 36.43 23.91
N ILE A 747 -7.12 37.07 22.81
CA ILE A 747 -7.96 38.28 22.85
C ILE A 747 -9.33 37.95 23.46
N GLU A 748 -10.01 36.89 22.99
CA GLU A 748 -11.30 36.46 23.52
C GLU A 748 -11.22 36.17 25.03
N LYS A 749 -10.16 35.48 25.48
CA LYS A 749 -9.91 35.18 26.90
C LYS A 749 -9.73 36.46 27.71
N ARG A 750 -9.00 37.45 27.17
CA ARG A 750 -8.77 38.76 27.82
C ARG A 750 -10.06 39.58 27.93
N LEU A 751 -10.94 39.50 26.93
CA LEU A 751 -12.21 40.23 26.90
C LEU A 751 -13.35 39.53 27.66
N ARG A 752 -13.19 38.25 28.02
CA ARG A 752 -14.19 37.44 28.74
C ARG A 752 -14.78 38.12 30.00
N PRO A 753 -14.01 38.85 30.86
CA PRO A 753 -14.60 39.56 31.99
C PRO A 753 -15.54 40.72 31.58
N ALA A 754 -15.24 41.44 30.50
CA ALA A 754 -16.10 42.50 29.98
C ALA A 754 -17.41 41.93 29.42
N ILE A 755 -17.33 40.76 28.77
CA ILE A 755 -18.51 40.02 28.28
C ILE A 755 -19.38 39.56 29.45
N ARG A 756 -18.78 39.02 30.52
CA ARG A 756 -19.53 38.58 31.72
C ARG A 756 -20.21 39.74 32.45
N ARG A 757 -19.64 40.94 32.42
CA ARG A 757 -20.24 42.15 33.01
C ARG A 757 -21.29 42.82 32.12
N GLY A 758 -21.51 42.32 30.91
CA GLY A 758 -22.45 42.90 29.94
C GLY A 758 -21.95 44.19 29.26
N THR A 759 -20.68 44.59 29.49
CA THR A 759 -20.07 45.75 28.83
C THR A 759 -19.79 45.48 27.35
N LEU A 760 -19.67 44.22 26.96
CA LEU A 760 -19.43 43.78 25.59
C LEU A 760 -20.34 42.57 25.29
N PRO A 761 -21.01 42.49 24.14
CA PRO A 761 -21.74 41.29 23.76
C PRO A 761 -20.77 40.11 23.50
N PRO A 762 -21.23 38.85 23.56
CA PRO A 762 -20.43 37.70 23.16
C PRO A 762 -19.92 37.86 21.72
N MET A 763 -18.73 37.35 21.45
CA MET A 763 -18.13 37.39 20.11
C MET A 763 -19.07 36.72 19.09
N PRO A 764 -19.51 37.43 18.04
CA PRO A 764 -20.38 36.87 17.01
C PRO A 764 -19.58 36.02 16.01
N GLN A 765 -20.29 35.35 15.10
CA GLN A 765 -19.67 34.49 14.09
C GLN A 765 -19.76 35.03 12.66
N SER A 766 -20.84 35.73 12.30
CA SER A 766 -20.98 36.25 10.94
C SER A 766 -19.99 37.38 10.69
N LEU A 767 -19.47 37.45 9.47
CA LEU A 767 -18.49 38.45 9.07
C LEU A 767 -18.94 39.88 9.41
N ILE A 768 -20.18 40.22 9.08
CA ILE A 768 -20.76 41.56 9.33
C ILE A 768 -20.79 41.87 10.83
N ALA A 769 -21.40 40.99 11.63
CA ALA A 769 -21.51 41.22 13.07
C ALA A 769 -20.14 41.26 13.75
N MET A 770 -19.17 40.48 13.24
CA MET A 770 -17.81 40.48 13.74
C MET A 770 -17.10 41.80 13.47
N GLN A 771 -17.28 42.42 12.30
CA GLN A 771 -16.74 43.74 11.99
C GLN A 771 -17.31 44.83 12.91
N ASP A 772 -18.61 44.80 13.17
CA ASP A 772 -19.27 45.72 14.10
C ASP A 772 -18.74 45.53 15.52
N TRP A 773 -18.62 44.27 15.96
CA TRP A 773 -18.10 43.92 17.27
C TRP A 773 -16.66 44.36 17.47
N ILE A 774 -15.79 44.16 16.47
CA ILE A 774 -14.39 44.61 16.47
C ILE A 774 -14.32 46.14 16.57
N THR A 775 -15.16 46.85 15.80
CA THR A 775 -15.23 48.31 15.83
C THR A 775 -15.69 48.83 17.19
N HIS A 776 -16.67 48.16 17.81
CA HIS A 776 -17.12 48.49 19.14
C HIS A 776 -16.01 48.25 20.20
N CYS A 777 -15.30 47.12 20.15
CA CYS A 777 -14.15 46.85 21.01
C CYS A 777 -13.06 47.92 20.90
N ALA A 778 -12.76 48.34 19.68
CA ALA A 778 -11.78 49.40 19.41
C ALA A 778 -12.24 50.75 19.97
N SER A 779 -13.54 51.09 19.84
CA SER A 779 -14.11 52.33 20.39
C SER A 779 -14.01 52.41 21.92
N LEU A 780 -14.03 51.27 22.61
CA LEU A 780 -13.87 51.15 24.05
C LEU A 780 -12.40 51.06 24.49
N GLY A 781 -11.44 51.15 23.56
CA GLY A 781 -10.01 51.00 23.84
C GLY A 781 -9.62 49.61 24.33
N MET A 782 -10.46 48.59 24.10
CA MET A 782 -10.25 47.23 24.62
C MET A 782 -9.32 46.39 23.73
N ILE A 783 -9.12 46.79 22.47
CA ILE A 783 -8.20 46.16 21.53
C ILE A 783 -7.35 47.22 20.82
N ASN A 784 -6.13 46.85 20.45
CA ASN A 784 -5.20 47.72 19.71
C ASN A 784 -5.34 47.56 18.18
N PRO A 785 -4.67 48.39 17.35
CA PRO A 785 -4.77 48.31 15.89
C PRO A 785 -4.34 46.97 15.28
N ASP A 786 -3.35 46.27 15.86
CA ASP A 786 -2.87 44.97 15.38
C ASP A 786 -3.88 43.88 15.72
N GLU A 787 -4.40 43.85 16.95
CA GLU A 787 -5.47 42.94 17.37
C GLU A 787 -6.73 43.14 16.53
N ARG A 788 -7.07 44.39 16.20
CA ARG A 788 -8.16 44.72 15.27
C ARG A 788 -7.95 44.06 13.91
N ARG A 789 -6.73 44.12 13.36
CA ARG A 789 -6.39 43.49 12.08
C ARG A 789 -6.47 41.98 12.17
N THR A 790 -5.86 41.37 13.18
CA THR A 790 -5.89 39.93 13.43
C THR A 790 -7.32 39.40 13.51
N MET A 791 -8.20 40.06 14.26
CA MET A 791 -9.60 39.62 14.37
C MET A 791 -10.39 39.80 13.07
N ALA A 792 -10.12 40.87 12.31
CA ALA A 792 -10.78 41.11 11.03
C ALA A 792 -10.35 40.09 9.97
N ASP A 793 -9.05 39.78 9.90
CA ASP A 793 -8.53 38.75 9.01
C ASP A 793 -9.04 37.36 9.39
N PHE A 794 -9.05 37.01 10.68
CA PHE A 794 -9.64 35.76 11.15
C PHE A 794 -11.11 35.63 10.74
N ALA A 795 -11.90 36.70 10.90
CA ALA A 795 -13.31 36.71 10.51
C ALA A 795 -13.48 36.48 9.00
N ARG A 796 -12.69 37.18 8.18
CA ARG A 796 -12.71 37.07 6.71
C ARG A 796 -12.34 35.67 6.23
N PHE A 797 -11.25 35.10 6.76
CA PHE A 797 -10.79 33.77 6.37
C PHE A 797 -11.75 32.67 6.84
N THR A 798 -12.31 32.82 8.05
CA THR A 798 -13.33 31.89 8.55
C THR A 798 -14.58 31.92 7.70
N ASP A 799 -15.04 33.10 7.28
CA ASP A 799 -16.21 33.28 6.42
C ASP A 799 -16.07 32.51 5.09
N VAL A 800 -14.93 32.67 4.39
CA VAL A 800 -14.63 31.93 3.16
C VAL A 800 -14.55 30.42 3.44
N SER A 801 -13.88 30.01 4.52
CA SER A 801 -13.76 28.60 4.90
C SER A 801 -15.12 27.94 5.15
N VAL A 802 -16.09 28.65 5.74
CA VAL A 802 -17.43 28.09 6.04
C VAL A 802 -18.44 28.33 4.92
N HIS A 803 -18.09 29.10 3.89
CA HIS A 803 -18.93 29.37 2.74
C HIS A 803 -19.31 28.08 2.01
N VAL A 804 -20.52 28.08 1.47
CA VAL A 804 -21.09 27.02 0.63
C VAL A 804 -21.56 27.68 -0.64
N ASP A 805 -21.08 27.18 -1.78
CA ASP A 805 -21.36 27.78 -3.08
C ASP A 805 -22.83 27.59 -3.47
N ASP A 806 -23.37 28.56 -4.21
CA ASP A 806 -24.67 28.51 -4.87
C ASP A 806 -24.53 28.81 -6.38
N PHE A 807 -25.55 28.44 -7.13
CA PHE A 807 -25.54 28.53 -8.59
C PHE A 807 -26.90 28.97 -9.12
N PRO A 808 -26.94 29.57 -10.33
CA PRO A 808 -28.18 29.71 -11.09
C PRO A 808 -28.89 28.36 -11.29
N GLN A 809 -30.16 28.39 -11.66
CA GLN A 809 -30.99 27.18 -11.80
C GLN A 809 -30.41 26.14 -12.78
N ASP A 810 -29.63 26.57 -13.78
CA ASP A 810 -28.97 25.70 -14.77
C ASP A 810 -27.58 25.18 -14.32
N LEU A 811 -27.17 25.50 -13.09
CA LEU A 811 -25.87 25.12 -12.52
C LEU A 811 -24.67 25.56 -13.39
N ASN A 812 -24.76 26.74 -14.03
CA ASN A 812 -23.75 27.30 -14.93
C ASN A 812 -23.50 26.50 -16.23
N ALA A 813 -24.33 25.51 -16.56
CA ALA A 813 -24.11 24.61 -17.69
C ALA A 813 -23.90 25.33 -19.03
N ALA A 814 -24.67 26.39 -19.30
CA ALA A 814 -24.54 27.17 -20.54
C ALA A 814 -23.19 27.91 -20.60
N SER A 815 -22.78 28.54 -19.51
CA SER A 815 -21.53 29.32 -19.44
C SER A 815 -20.29 28.43 -19.56
N ASP A 816 -20.31 27.24 -18.97
CA ASP A 816 -19.20 26.29 -19.03
C ASP A 816 -19.06 25.65 -20.41
N LEU A 817 -20.16 25.45 -21.14
CA LEU A 817 -20.12 25.04 -22.54
C LEU A 817 -19.45 26.11 -23.42
N MET A 818 -19.79 27.39 -23.22
CA MET A 818 -19.19 28.50 -23.98
C MET A 818 -17.69 28.62 -23.71
N LYS A 819 -17.24 28.46 -22.45
CA LYS A 819 -15.81 28.47 -22.09
C LYS A 819 -15.04 27.38 -22.84
N ARG A 820 -15.56 26.15 -22.85
CA ARG A 820 -14.97 25.02 -23.58
C ARG A 820 -14.84 25.29 -25.07
N GLN A 821 -15.90 25.81 -25.70
CA GLN A 821 -15.90 26.12 -27.13
C GLN A 821 -14.85 27.19 -27.49
N HIS A 822 -14.74 28.25 -26.69
CA HIS A 822 -13.71 29.28 -26.91
C HIS A 822 -12.30 28.73 -26.79
N ALA A 823 -12.03 27.86 -25.82
CA ALA A 823 -10.73 27.23 -25.66
C ALA A 823 -10.40 26.28 -26.83
N ALA A 824 -11.36 25.47 -27.28
CA ALA A 824 -11.19 24.59 -28.43
C ALA A 824 -10.83 25.37 -29.71
N ASN A 825 -11.48 26.51 -29.94
CA ASN A 825 -11.22 27.38 -31.09
C ASN A 825 -9.83 28.02 -31.04
N ARG A 826 -9.35 28.45 -29.86
CA ARG A 826 -7.99 29.00 -29.69
C ARG A 826 -6.90 27.94 -29.90
N SER A 827 -7.11 26.72 -29.42
CA SER A 827 -6.18 25.60 -29.63
C SER A 827 -6.02 25.27 -31.10
N TYR A 828 -7.09 25.38 -31.90
CA TYR A 828 -7.04 25.21 -33.37
C TYR A 828 -6.24 26.31 -34.09
N THR A 829 -6.08 27.49 -33.49
CA THR A 829 -5.37 28.62 -34.12
C THR A 829 -3.86 28.58 -33.86
N LEU A 830 -3.40 27.80 -32.87
CA LEU A 830 -1.99 27.66 -32.50
C LEU A 830 -1.32 26.40 -33.10
N THR A 831 -2.11 25.52 -33.75
CA THR A 831 -1.65 24.31 -34.43
C THR A 831 -1.72 24.39 -35.97
N VAL A 832 -2.07 25.56 -36.53
CA VAL A 832 -2.00 25.86 -37.97
C VAL A 832 -0.74 26.63 -38.29
#